data_AF-A0A955WFA3-F1
#
_entry.id   AF-A0A955WFA3-F1
#
_cell.length_a   1.000
_cell.length_b   1.000
_cell.length_c   1.000
_cell.angle_alpha   90.00
_cell.angle_beta   90.00
_cell.angle_gamma   90.00
#
_symmetry.space_group_name_H-M   'P 1'
#
loop_
_entity.id
_entity.type
_entity.pdbx_description
1 polymer ?
#
loop_
_entity_poly.entity_id
_entity_poly.type
_entity_poly.pdbx_seq_one_letter_code
_entity_poly.pdbx_strand_id
1 'polypeptide(L)'
;MLTCWLGCAALAALWGCGGQGADTAPERSGEGATGSEASTTCPAQAPAPEPLPGVLPEHQTLGYWVARAARYGDVDAPLLSPEEVRAHALAMAHAGGDDGPIGQVDLLEPLRTDRLLTSVNERFAFLRERFASGAFVHADGTAWSASERQALRRISELPPIAPALHVALAPIELRCAPFEAGYYTPARDLDFDRNACSTVRPQEVLQVLAQWPGGLRLARTRYAIGFINDSASLSPRLPTEHEATFVRGPFVYSRAAVTLRPADGGEPLSIPTGTRIPSPAPGEALGATATGVVRGRLSDAGVETARPLTRRRVLEEAFALLGSPYGWGDHAGGRDCSRYLLDIFDTFGLPMPRHSAQQARAGSFVVDVEGVASARDKIEVIEEAARSGIVLLHFPGHIMLYLGRDEHGTPMVIHAFSEYLEACEPEGETLRRVDRVAVSDLTLGAGTSRRSFLERITKVIVLGSGPTAGLQGAVERRPAAPPFGVPEHCDDSPAIALFQSPRRPNPQQPLRVMVTTGQDLGPVAVALFDPAGQRHLPETRVLGGPPFTYWAELASPREGTWTAVLGDGERIHACETIAVRGHRGGLRRHEADVDPAWRSVWRWDEDTENLYAAFVEQLFAPTTAGQREAPPEESTWPNLSVLVRDPARNLLHDHFGAREDERIRLRPDCADLPYFLRAYFAWKLNLPFAFRACNRGADGQPPACDATPQHNHLPVPGTDEVSAFQEFSRVVAGTVHSASARTHPDSNATDVYPVALERASLAPGTVFADPYGHLLIIARWVPQTATEYGVLIGA
;
A
#
# COMPACT_ATOMS: atom_id res chain seq x y z
N MET A 1 10.06 -11.48 5.16
CA MET A 1 10.56 -10.57 4.09
C MET A 1 11.46 -11.29 3.07
N LEU A 2 11.23 -12.57 2.76
CA LEU A 2 12.19 -13.45 2.08
C LEU A 2 11.73 -14.02 0.71
N THR A 3 10.66 -13.50 0.12
CA THR A 3 10.06 -14.08 -1.11
C THR A 3 10.18 -13.20 -2.36
N CYS A 4 10.65 -11.95 -2.25
CA CYS A 4 10.49 -10.98 -3.34
C CYS A 4 11.59 -10.93 -4.41
N TRP A 5 12.63 -11.77 -4.32
CA TRP A 5 13.69 -11.90 -5.34
C TRP A 5 13.79 -13.32 -5.96
N LEU A 6 13.03 -14.30 -5.45
CA LEU A 6 13.20 -15.73 -5.78
C LEU A 6 12.39 -16.23 -6.99
N GLY A 7 11.54 -15.40 -7.60
CA GLY A 7 10.63 -15.80 -8.68
C GLY A 7 11.24 -15.87 -10.09
N CYS A 8 12.51 -16.26 -10.23
CA CYS A 8 13.13 -16.53 -11.53
C CYS A 8 14.00 -17.79 -11.42
N ALA A 9 13.53 -18.87 -12.06
CA ALA A 9 14.14 -20.19 -12.20
C ALA A 9 14.02 -21.13 -10.98
N ALA A 10 12.87 -21.80 -10.85
CA ALA A 10 12.78 -23.17 -10.33
C ALA A 10 11.40 -23.78 -10.67
N LEU A 11 11.35 -24.64 -11.70
CA LEU A 11 10.44 -25.78 -11.82
C LEU A 11 10.75 -26.52 -13.14
N ALA A 12 11.83 -27.30 -13.12
CA ALA A 12 12.02 -28.41 -14.03
C ALA A 12 12.94 -29.45 -13.38
N ALA A 13 12.59 -30.71 -13.59
CA ALA A 13 13.28 -31.93 -13.17
C ALA A 13 13.07 -32.38 -11.72
N LEU A 14 12.20 -33.38 -11.57
CA LEU A 14 12.52 -34.67 -10.96
C LEU A 14 11.44 -35.68 -11.38
N TRP A 15 11.78 -36.60 -12.27
CA TRP A 15 11.43 -38.02 -12.19
C TRP A 15 12.43 -38.79 -13.06
N GLY A 16 13.26 -39.59 -12.40
CA GLY A 16 14.25 -40.45 -13.03
C GLY A 16 13.63 -41.79 -13.42
N CYS A 17 14.03 -42.28 -14.59
CA CYS A 17 13.98 -43.70 -14.90
C CYS A 17 15.42 -44.18 -15.12
N GLY A 18 15.86 -45.10 -14.27
CA GLY A 18 17.10 -45.85 -14.46
C GLY A 18 16.89 -46.97 -15.49
N GLY A 19 17.96 -47.32 -16.19
CA GLY A 19 17.99 -48.49 -17.07
C GLY A 19 19.18 -48.46 -18.02
N GLN A 20 20.26 -49.13 -17.61
CA GLN A 20 21.48 -49.39 -18.38
C GLN A 20 21.21 -50.27 -19.61
N GLY A 21 21.98 -50.09 -20.69
CA GLY A 21 22.06 -51.05 -21.79
C GLY A 21 22.93 -50.55 -22.93
N ALA A 22 24.13 -51.10 -23.04
CA ALA A 22 25.20 -50.72 -23.96
C ALA A 22 24.98 -51.21 -25.41
N ASP A 23 25.68 -50.50 -26.32
CA ASP A 23 26.34 -50.97 -27.54
C ASP A 23 25.58 -51.87 -28.54
N THR A 24 25.41 -51.36 -29.77
CA THR A 24 26.18 -51.80 -30.96
C THR A 24 25.63 -51.14 -32.22
N ALA A 25 26.51 -50.50 -33.00
CA ALA A 25 26.27 -50.17 -34.40
C ALA A 25 26.40 -51.44 -35.26
N PRO A 26 25.84 -51.43 -36.49
CA PRO A 26 26.76 -51.47 -37.63
C PRO A 26 26.36 -50.59 -38.84
N GLU A 27 27.33 -50.52 -39.74
CA GLU A 27 27.53 -49.62 -40.88
C GLU A 27 26.64 -49.81 -42.14
N ARG A 28 26.48 -48.67 -42.85
CA ARG A 28 26.60 -48.40 -44.31
C ARG A 28 25.48 -48.70 -45.34
N SER A 29 25.25 -47.61 -46.10
CA SER A 29 25.10 -47.47 -47.57
C SER A 29 23.69 -47.43 -48.20
N GLY A 30 23.48 -46.44 -49.08
CA GLY A 30 22.40 -46.40 -50.07
C GLY A 30 21.89 -44.99 -50.41
N GLU A 31 21.99 -44.62 -51.69
CA GLU A 31 21.71 -43.31 -52.30
C GLU A 31 20.22 -42.91 -52.38
N GLY A 32 19.98 -41.59 -52.36
CA GLY A 32 19.11 -40.89 -53.31
C GLY A 32 17.60 -40.93 -53.09
N ALA A 33 17.02 -39.79 -52.67
CA ALA A 33 15.84 -39.21 -53.32
C ALA A 33 15.56 -37.82 -52.73
N THR A 34 15.51 -36.83 -53.61
CA THR A 34 14.97 -35.50 -53.36
C THR A 34 13.50 -35.59 -52.99
N GLY A 35 13.19 -35.35 -51.71
CA GLY A 35 11.86 -35.10 -51.20
C GLY A 35 11.94 -33.97 -50.19
N SER A 36 11.40 -32.81 -50.55
CA SER A 36 11.15 -31.71 -49.63
C SER A 36 10.04 -32.14 -48.67
N GLU A 37 10.38 -32.90 -47.64
CA GLU A 37 9.55 -33.04 -46.46
C GLU A 37 9.59 -31.71 -45.71
N ALA A 38 8.49 -30.95 -45.77
CA ALA A 38 8.27 -29.88 -44.82
C ALA A 38 8.27 -30.52 -43.43
N SER A 39 9.28 -30.22 -42.61
CA SER A 39 9.41 -30.82 -41.29
C SER A 39 8.15 -30.52 -40.47
N THR A 40 7.48 -31.57 -40.03
CA THR A 40 6.30 -31.59 -39.15
C THR A 40 6.62 -31.18 -37.71
N THR A 41 7.68 -30.40 -37.49
CA THR A 41 8.19 -29.99 -36.19
C THR A 41 8.02 -28.49 -35.99
N CYS A 42 7.53 -28.13 -34.82
CA CYS A 42 7.31 -26.74 -34.41
C CYS A 42 8.62 -25.94 -34.48
N PRO A 43 8.64 -24.76 -35.12
CA PRO A 43 9.81 -23.90 -35.07
C PRO A 43 10.07 -23.47 -33.62
N ALA A 44 11.33 -23.52 -33.18
CA ALA A 44 11.69 -23.12 -31.82
C ALA A 44 11.36 -21.64 -31.55
N GLN A 45 11.52 -20.78 -32.57
CA GLN A 45 11.23 -19.35 -32.50
C GLN A 45 10.68 -18.84 -33.84
N ALA A 46 9.72 -17.92 -33.78
CA ALA A 46 9.15 -17.25 -34.94
C ALA A 46 8.71 -15.82 -34.56
N PRO A 47 8.58 -14.89 -35.53
CA PRO A 47 7.93 -13.60 -35.26
C PRO A 47 6.47 -13.83 -34.86
N ALA A 48 5.97 -12.97 -33.97
CA ALA A 48 4.56 -12.92 -33.65
C ALA A 48 3.75 -12.38 -34.84
N PRO A 49 2.50 -12.83 -35.04
CA PRO A 49 1.63 -12.28 -36.07
C PRO A 49 1.32 -10.79 -35.80
N GLU A 50 0.96 -10.07 -36.86
CA GLU A 50 0.57 -8.67 -36.79
C GLU A 50 -0.78 -8.47 -37.50
N PRO A 51 -1.86 -8.14 -36.77
CA PRO A 51 -1.93 -7.94 -35.31
C PRO A 51 -1.73 -9.25 -34.50
N LEU A 52 -1.48 -9.14 -33.19
CA LEU A 52 -1.38 -10.29 -32.28
C LEU A 52 -2.68 -11.10 -32.25
N PRO A 53 -2.66 -12.38 -31.82
CA PRO A 53 -3.87 -13.19 -31.69
C PRO A 53 -4.93 -12.48 -30.83
N GLY A 54 -6.19 -12.50 -31.27
CA GLY A 54 -7.30 -11.85 -30.58
C GLY A 54 -7.35 -10.31 -30.70
N VAL A 55 -6.41 -9.69 -31.43
CA VAL A 55 -6.33 -8.22 -31.57
C VAL A 55 -6.89 -7.77 -32.91
N LEU A 56 -7.91 -6.91 -32.87
CA LEU A 56 -8.50 -6.26 -34.05
C LEU A 56 -7.80 -4.91 -34.32
N PRO A 57 -7.82 -4.38 -35.56
CA PRO A 57 -7.22 -3.09 -35.88
C PRO A 57 -7.68 -1.93 -34.99
N GLU A 58 -8.97 -1.87 -34.65
CA GLU A 58 -9.55 -0.87 -33.76
C GLU A 58 -9.00 -0.94 -32.33
N HIS A 59 -8.57 -2.11 -31.87
CA HIS A 59 -7.94 -2.29 -30.55
C HIS A 59 -6.60 -1.57 -30.46
N GLN A 60 -5.99 -1.18 -31.57
CA GLN A 60 -4.75 -0.42 -31.61
C GLN A 60 -4.98 1.10 -31.62
N THR A 61 -6.23 1.54 -31.39
CA THR A 61 -6.58 2.97 -31.42
C THR A 61 -6.95 3.49 -30.03
N LEU A 62 -6.45 4.69 -29.70
CA LEU A 62 -6.82 5.40 -28.47
C LEU A 62 -8.34 5.64 -28.38
N GLY A 63 -8.96 6.04 -29.49
CA GLY A 63 -10.39 6.39 -29.54
C GLY A 63 -11.30 5.24 -29.11
N TYR A 64 -10.98 4.01 -29.52
CA TYR A 64 -11.70 2.81 -29.10
C TYR A 64 -11.67 2.63 -27.58
N TRP A 65 -10.48 2.68 -26.98
CA TRP A 65 -10.33 2.45 -25.53
C TRP A 65 -10.85 3.58 -24.67
N VAL A 66 -10.77 4.83 -25.12
CA VAL A 66 -11.43 5.95 -24.45
C VAL A 66 -12.95 5.76 -24.43
N ALA A 67 -13.55 5.33 -25.54
CA ALA A 67 -14.99 5.05 -25.60
C ALA A 67 -15.38 3.87 -24.68
N ARG A 68 -14.59 2.79 -24.67
CA ARG A 68 -14.81 1.63 -23.81
C ARG A 68 -14.65 1.98 -22.33
N ALA A 69 -13.68 2.84 -21.97
CA ALA A 69 -13.39 3.22 -20.58
C ALA A 69 -14.55 3.96 -19.89
N ALA A 70 -15.47 4.56 -20.65
CA ALA A 70 -16.68 5.21 -20.11
C ALA A 70 -17.56 4.26 -19.27
N ARG A 71 -17.44 2.94 -19.45
CA ARG A 71 -18.12 1.94 -18.63
C ARG A 71 -17.70 1.95 -17.15
N TYR A 72 -16.53 2.51 -16.84
CA TYR A 72 -15.99 2.61 -15.48
C TYR A 72 -16.22 3.99 -14.85
N GLY A 73 -17.00 4.86 -15.50
CA GLY A 73 -17.28 6.23 -15.08
C GLY A 73 -16.78 7.27 -16.07
N ASP A 74 -16.88 8.54 -15.70
CA ASP A 74 -16.35 9.65 -16.51
C ASP A 74 -14.83 9.50 -16.68
N VAL A 75 -14.37 9.48 -17.93
CA VAL A 75 -12.96 9.28 -18.28
C VAL A 75 -12.10 10.52 -18.00
N ASP A 76 -12.74 11.67 -17.85
CA ASP A 76 -12.12 12.96 -17.55
C ASP A 76 -12.19 13.33 -16.06
N ALA A 77 -12.98 12.59 -15.27
CA ALA A 77 -13.00 12.75 -13.82
C ALA A 77 -11.64 12.38 -13.20
N PRO A 78 -11.11 13.20 -12.26
CA PRO A 78 -9.92 12.86 -11.50
C PRO A 78 -10.10 11.56 -10.72
N LEU A 79 -9.24 10.58 -11.01
CA LEU A 79 -9.04 9.39 -10.19
C LEU A 79 -8.14 9.67 -8.99
N LEU A 80 -7.17 10.57 -9.18
CA LEU A 80 -6.37 11.19 -8.13
C LEU A 80 -6.24 12.68 -8.47
N SER A 81 -6.51 13.53 -7.49
CA SER A 81 -6.22 14.96 -7.55
C SER A 81 -4.70 15.22 -7.52
N PRO A 82 -4.22 16.41 -7.94
CA PRO A 82 -2.80 16.75 -7.82
C PRO A 82 -2.24 16.63 -6.40
N GLU A 83 -3.06 16.95 -5.39
CA GLU A 83 -2.70 16.81 -3.97
C GLU A 83 -2.54 15.33 -3.58
N GLU A 84 -3.47 14.47 -3.98
CA GLU A 84 -3.37 13.03 -3.72
C GLU A 84 -2.20 12.37 -4.45
N VAL A 85 -1.85 12.85 -5.64
CA VAL A 85 -0.63 12.39 -6.34
C VAL A 85 0.62 12.81 -5.56
N ARG A 86 0.68 14.03 -5.01
CA ARG A 86 1.80 14.45 -4.14
C ARG A 86 1.86 13.62 -2.86
N ALA A 87 0.73 13.38 -2.20
CA ALA A 87 0.65 12.54 -1.01
C ALA A 87 1.09 11.10 -1.31
N HIS A 88 0.64 10.53 -2.44
CA HIS A 88 1.11 9.23 -2.92
C HIS A 88 2.63 9.22 -3.15
N ALA A 89 3.15 10.22 -3.86
CA ALA A 89 4.59 10.34 -4.14
C ALA A 89 5.41 10.42 -2.85
N LEU A 90 4.95 11.21 -1.88
CA LEU A 90 5.59 11.34 -0.58
C LEU A 90 5.54 10.02 0.20
N ALA A 91 4.38 9.38 0.24
CA ALA A 91 4.19 8.10 0.91
C ALA A 91 5.16 7.05 0.35
N MET A 92 5.27 6.93 -0.98
CA MET A 92 6.22 6.00 -1.61
C MET A 92 7.68 6.34 -1.30
N ALA A 93 8.02 7.63 -1.21
CA ALA A 93 9.36 8.07 -0.84
C ALA A 93 9.73 7.78 0.64
N HIS A 94 8.75 7.81 1.55
CA HIS A 94 8.96 7.61 3.00
C HIS A 94 8.74 6.16 3.45
N ALA A 95 7.91 5.39 2.75
CA ALA A 95 7.66 3.96 3.00
C ALA A 95 8.93 3.10 2.87
N GLY A 96 9.98 3.63 2.24
CA GLY A 96 11.29 3.01 2.07
C GLY A 96 12.08 2.72 3.34
N GLY A 97 11.56 3.04 4.54
CA GLY A 97 12.31 2.99 5.80
C GLY A 97 12.73 1.58 6.26
N ASP A 98 11.86 0.57 6.10
CA ASP A 98 12.11 -0.77 6.65
C ASP A 98 12.12 -1.92 5.63
N ASP A 99 11.34 -1.82 4.54
CA ASP A 99 11.16 -2.88 3.51
C ASP A 99 11.06 -2.37 2.05
N GLY A 100 11.11 -1.05 1.82
CA GLY A 100 10.92 -0.50 0.49
C GLY A 100 12.17 -0.59 -0.39
N PRO A 101 12.00 -0.57 -1.72
CA PRO A 101 13.12 -0.65 -2.64
C PRO A 101 14.02 0.59 -2.54
N ILE A 102 15.34 0.39 -2.37
CA ILE A 102 16.36 1.46 -2.21
C ILE A 102 16.26 2.56 -3.31
N GLY A 103 15.64 2.24 -4.45
CA GLY A 103 15.43 3.17 -5.55
C GLY A 103 14.35 4.22 -5.33
N GLN A 104 13.27 3.98 -4.58
CA GLN A 104 12.17 4.94 -4.41
C GLN A 104 12.36 5.81 -3.17
N VAL A 105 13.38 6.65 -3.21
CA VAL A 105 13.72 7.52 -2.09
C VAL A 105 13.79 8.95 -2.57
N ASP A 106 13.29 9.86 -1.74
CA ASP A 106 13.61 11.26 -1.90
C ASP A 106 15.13 11.42 -1.73
N LEU A 107 15.79 11.93 -2.77
CA LEU A 107 17.26 12.04 -2.81
C LEU A 107 17.80 13.06 -1.80
N LEU A 108 16.94 13.92 -1.23
CA LEU A 108 17.28 14.87 -0.18
C LEU A 108 17.13 14.31 1.22
N GLU A 109 16.44 13.17 1.38
CA GLU A 109 16.34 12.52 2.69
C GLU A 109 17.71 11.93 3.10
N PRO A 110 18.07 12.01 4.40
CA PRO A 110 19.32 11.44 4.90
C PRO A 110 19.50 9.98 4.50
N LEU A 111 20.68 9.66 3.97
CA LEU A 111 20.97 8.31 3.55
C LEU A 111 21.03 7.35 4.75
N ARG A 112 20.16 6.35 4.75
CA ARG A 112 20.19 5.20 5.66
C ARG A 112 21.28 4.22 5.24
N THR A 113 22.53 4.54 5.58
CA THR A 113 23.72 3.76 5.21
C THR A 113 23.62 2.29 5.64
N ASP A 114 23.08 2.02 6.83
CA ASP A 114 22.82 0.67 7.35
C ASP A 114 21.95 -0.19 6.40
N ARG A 115 20.86 0.39 5.91
CA ARG A 115 19.93 -0.27 4.98
C ARG A 115 20.53 -0.42 3.59
N LEU A 116 21.19 0.63 3.11
CA LEU A 116 21.90 0.62 1.83
C LEU A 116 22.91 -0.54 1.78
N LEU A 117 23.78 -0.64 2.79
CA LEU A 117 24.83 -1.67 2.82
C LEU A 117 24.23 -3.07 2.92
N THR A 118 23.18 -3.25 3.72
CA THR A 118 22.46 -4.54 3.84
C THR A 118 21.94 -5.00 2.48
N SER A 119 21.18 -4.16 1.77
CA SER A 119 20.53 -4.61 0.55
C SER A 119 21.50 -4.76 -0.64
N VAL A 120 22.57 -3.95 -0.73
CA VAL A 120 23.63 -4.21 -1.73
C VAL A 120 24.37 -5.52 -1.42
N ASN A 121 24.64 -5.83 -0.14
CA ASN A 121 25.24 -7.11 0.26
C ASN A 121 24.37 -8.32 -0.08
N GLU A 122 23.05 -8.22 0.15
CA GLU A 122 22.09 -9.26 -0.22
C GLU A 122 22.08 -9.50 -1.74
N ARG A 123 22.04 -8.42 -2.53
CA ARG A 123 22.17 -8.50 -4.00
C ARG A 123 23.46 -9.21 -4.40
N PHE A 124 24.58 -8.87 -3.77
CA PHE A 124 25.86 -9.50 -4.07
C PHE A 124 25.90 -10.97 -3.65
N ALA A 125 25.26 -11.34 -2.53
CA ALA A 125 25.15 -12.72 -2.11
C ALA A 125 24.41 -13.57 -3.15
N PHE A 126 23.27 -13.08 -3.64
CA PHE A 126 22.54 -13.70 -4.73
C PHE A 126 23.40 -13.84 -6.00
N LEU A 127 24.07 -12.76 -6.43
CA LEU A 127 24.91 -12.80 -7.63
C LEU A 127 26.05 -13.81 -7.50
N ARG A 128 26.73 -13.86 -6.35
CA ARG A 128 27.81 -14.83 -6.10
C ARG A 128 27.33 -16.26 -6.28
N GLU A 129 26.14 -16.59 -5.77
CA GLU A 129 25.54 -17.92 -5.93
C GLU A 129 25.25 -18.24 -7.41
N ARG A 130 24.66 -17.29 -8.16
CA ARG A 130 24.35 -17.47 -9.58
C ARG A 130 25.61 -17.65 -10.44
N PHE A 131 26.67 -16.88 -10.17
CA PHE A 131 27.95 -17.08 -10.84
C PHE A 131 28.66 -18.37 -10.40
N ALA A 132 28.51 -18.81 -9.14
CA ALA A 132 29.12 -20.05 -8.65
C ALA A 132 28.44 -21.31 -9.22
N SER A 133 27.13 -21.26 -9.41
CA SER A 133 26.34 -22.35 -9.99
C SER A 133 26.43 -22.44 -11.52
N GLY A 134 27.07 -21.47 -12.19
CA GLY A 134 27.09 -21.39 -13.66
C GLY A 134 25.77 -20.91 -14.26
N ALA A 135 24.86 -20.39 -13.45
CA ALA A 135 23.61 -19.79 -13.92
C ALA A 135 23.84 -18.48 -14.69
N PHE A 136 24.98 -17.81 -14.47
CA PHE A 136 25.43 -16.67 -15.26
C PHE A 136 26.79 -16.90 -15.90
N VAL A 137 26.86 -16.61 -17.20
CA VAL A 137 28.02 -16.78 -18.08
C VAL A 137 28.34 -15.45 -18.79
N HIS A 138 29.53 -15.38 -19.37
CA HIS A 138 29.93 -14.31 -20.29
C HIS A 138 29.12 -14.37 -21.59
N ALA A 139 29.19 -13.32 -22.42
CA ALA A 139 28.51 -13.27 -23.71
C ALA A 139 28.90 -14.42 -24.67
N ASP A 140 30.15 -14.88 -24.59
CA ASP A 140 30.66 -16.02 -25.37
C ASP A 140 30.23 -17.39 -24.78
N GLY A 141 29.64 -17.41 -23.58
CA GLY A 141 29.22 -18.59 -22.84
C GLY A 141 30.25 -19.13 -21.86
N THR A 142 31.43 -18.51 -21.74
CA THR A 142 32.45 -18.92 -20.78
C THR A 142 32.03 -18.59 -19.34
N ALA A 143 32.51 -19.38 -18.38
CA ALA A 143 32.24 -19.17 -16.97
C ALA A 143 33.08 -18.02 -16.40
N TRP A 144 32.52 -17.28 -15.45
CA TRP A 144 33.23 -16.22 -14.74
C TRP A 144 34.26 -16.81 -13.77
N SER A 145 35.51 -16.35 -13.86
CA SER A 145 36.63 -16.77 -13.01
C SER A 145 36.45 -16.32 -11.55
N ALA A 146 37.21 -16.93 -10.63
CA ALA A 146 37.21 -16.50 -9.23
C ALA A 146 37.72 -15.06 -9.04
N SER A 147 38.66 -14.60 -9.87
CA SER A 147 39.19 -13.24 -9.85
C SER A 147 38.18 -12.21 -10.33
N GLU A 148 37.46 -12.47 -11.42
CA GLU A 148 36.43 -11.53 -11.91
C GLU A 148 35.31 -11.35 -10.88
N ARG A 149 34.91 -12.43 -10.21
CA ARG A 149 33.87 -12.42 -9.16
C ARG A 149 34.31 -11.72 -7.86
N GLN A 150 35.59 -11.32 -7.74
CA GLN A 150 36.10 -10.63 -6.57
C GLN A 150 35.42 -9.29 -6.31
N ALA A 151 34.89 -8.62 -7.34
CA ALA A 151 34.17 -7.36 -7.20
C ALA A 151 32.88 -7.46 -6.36
N LEU A 152 32.36 -8.68 -6.15
CA LEU A 152 31.18 -8.97 -5.33
C LEU A 152 31.51 -9.31 -3.86
N ARG A 153 32.72 -9.00 -3.37
CA ARG A 153 33.11 -9.20 -1.96
C ARG A 153 32.41 -8.21 -1.00
N ARG A 154 32.75 -8.28 0.30
CA ARG A 154 32.08 -7.53 1.36
C ARG A 154 32.11 -6.03 1.11
N ILE A 155 30.94 -5.40 1.11
CA ILE A 155 30.80 -3.94 0.91
C ILE A 155 31.42 -3.10 2.04
N SER A 156 31.64 -3.70 3.23
CA SER A 156 32.23 -3.02 4.39
C SER A 156 33.68 -2.59 4.20
N GLU A 157 34.32 -3.03 3.11
CA GLU A 157 35.72 -2.75 2.77
C GLU A 157 35.88 -1.52 1.86
N LEU A 158 34.80 -0.78 1.57
CA LEU A 158 34.79 0.33 0.61
C LEU A 158 35.01 1.72 1.25
N PRO A 159 35.41 2.72 0.43
CA PRO A 159 35.58 4.10 0.87
C PRO A 159 34.31 4.68 1.52
N PRO A 160 34.46 5.70 2.40
CA PRO A 160 33.32 6.32 3.07
C PRO A 160 32.32 6.90 2.06
N ILE A 161 31.03 6.69 2.34
CA ILE A 161 29.94 7.22 1.52
C ILE A 161 29.89 8.74 1.68
N ALA A 162 29.96 9.44 0.56
CA ALA A 162 29.92 10.90 0.46
C ALA A 162 28.90 11.30 -0.63
N PRO A 163 27.59 11.36 -0.28
CA PRO A 163 26.55 11.62 -1.26
C PRO A 163 26.69 13.00 -1.90
N ALA A 164 26.67 13.04 -3.23
CA ALA A 164 26.66 14.29 -4.01
C ALA A 164 25.63 14.21 -5.13
N LEU A 165 24.79 15.24 -5.25
CA LEU A 165 23.79 15.35 -6.31
C LEU A 165 24.43 15.86 -7.60
N HIS A 166 24.06 15.22 -8.70
CA HIS A 166 24.48 15.56 -10.05
C HIS A 166 23.29 15.42 -11.00
N VAL A 167 23.41 16.01 -12.19
CA VAL A 167 22.48 15.84 -13.29
C VAL A 167 23.20 15.14 -14.43
N ALA A 168 22.56 14.13 -15.01
CA ALA A 168 23.09 13.44 -16.19
C ALA A 168 23.09 14.38 -17.40
N LEU A 169 24.19 14.47 -18.14
CA LEU A 169 24.30 15.31 -19.34
C LEU A 169 24.12 14.50 -20.64
N ALA A 170 24.26 13.19 -20.56
CA ALA A 170 24.04 12.21 -21.63
C ALA A 170 23.34 10.97 -21.03
N PRO A 171 22.85 10.02 -21.84
CA PRO A 171 22.37 8.75 -21.31
C PRO A 171 23.48 8.04 -20.53
N ILE A 172 23.16 7.58 -19.32
CA ILE A 172 24.10 6.85 -18.46
C ILE A 172 23.53 5.47 -18.16
N GLU A 173 24.24 4.43 -18.55
CA GLU A 173 23.90 3.06 -18.17
C GLU A 173 24.10 2.86 -16.67
N LEU A 174 23.04 2.40 -16.01
CA LEU A 174 23.08 2.00 -14.61
C LEU A 174 23.15 0.48 -14.53
N ARG A 175 24.25 -0.04 -13.99
CA ARG A 175 24.53 -1.47 -13.89
C ARG A 175 24.07 -2.06 -12.56
N CYS A 176 23.53 -3.27 -12.57
CA CYS A 176 23.04 -3.94 -11.36
C CYS A 176 24.17 -4.41 -10.44
N ALA A 177 25.29 -4.79 -11.03
CA ALA A 177 26.50 -5.30 -10.40
C ALA A 177 27.71 -4.43 -10.79
N PRO A 178 28.80 -4.44 -10.01
CA PRO A 178 29.98 -3.63 -10.28
C PRO A 178 30.87 -4.25 -11.37
N PHE A 179 30.28 -4.49 -12.54
CA PHE A 179 30.95 -4.97 -13.73
C PHE A 179 30.61 -4.03 -14.90
N GLU A 180 31.60 -3.69 -15.72
CA GLU A 180 31.34 -2.99 -16.98
C GLU A 180 30.67 -3.92 -18.00
N ALA A 181 31.06 -5.20 -18.02
CA ALA A 181 30.50 -6.21 -18.91
C ALA A 181 29.11 -6.69 -18.45
N GLY A 182 28.31 -7.12 -19.43
CA GLY A 182 27.07 -7.83 -19.19
C GLY A 182 27.28 -9.30 -18.80
N TYR A 183 26.26 -9.91 -18.20
CA TYR A 183 26.22 -11.34 -17.93
C TYR A 183 24.88 -11.93 -18.34
N TYR A 184 24.90 -13.20 -18.78
CA TYR A 184 23.78 -13.83 -19.47
C TYR A 184 23.48 -15.22 -18.90
N THR A 185 22.28 -15.73 -19.16
CA THR A 185 21.97 -17.14 -18.88
C THR A 185 22.66 -18.07 -19.90
N PRO A 186 22.80 -19.37 -19.63
CA PRO A 186 23.41 -20.33 -20.57
C PRO A 186 22.75 -20.40 -21.96
N ALA A 187 21.49 -19.98 -22.09
CA ALA A 187 20.79 -19.85 -23.37
C ALA A 187 21.40 -18.77 -24.30
N ARG A 188 22.14 -17.80 -23.74
CA ARG A 188 22.85 -16.71 -24.44
C ARG A 188 21.96 -15.87 -25.37
N ASP A 189 20.75 -15.58 -24.93
CA ASP A 189 19.98 -14.51 -25.54
C ASP A 189 20.61 -13.16 -25.12
N LEU A 190 21.37 -12.57 -26.04
CA LEU A 190 22.16 -11.36 -25.79
C LEU A 190 21.31 -10.09 -25.69
N ASP A 191 20.02 -10.17 -26.06
CA ASP A 191 19.06 -9.07 -25.87
C ASP A 191 18.77 -8.84 -24.37
N PHE A 192 19.14 -9.79 -23.50
CA PHE A 192 18.88 -9.77 -22.06
C PHE A 192 20.17 -9.70 -21.25
N ASP A 193 20.91 -8.59 -21.39
CA ASP A 193 22.02 -8.27 -20.48
C ASP A 193 21.50 -8.12 -19.04
N ARG A 194 21.76 -9.13 -18.20
CA ARG A 194 21.27 -9.16 -16.81
C ARG A 194 21.97 -8.12 -15.92
N ASN A 195 23.03 -7.49 -16.40
CA ASN A 195 23.67 -6.37 -15.71
C ASN A 195 23.07 -5.02 -16.10
N ALA A 196 22.31 -4.91 -17.20
CA ALA A 196 21.63 -3.68 -17.58
C ALA A 196 20.41 -3.45 -16.66
N CYS A 197 20.56 -2.57 -15.68
CA CYS A 197 19.57 -2.34 -14.63
C CYS A 197 18.54 -1.27 -15.04
N SER A 198 19.03 -0.19 -15.67
CA SER A 198 18.24 0.94 -16.17
C SER A 198 19.16 1.87 -16.97
N THR A 199 18.59 2.85 -17.65
CA THR A 199 19.32 4.00 -18.19
C THR A 199 18.83 5.29 -17.52
N VAL A 200 19.78 6.10 -17.03
CA VAL A 200 19.51 7.47 -16.57
C VAL A 200 19.49 8.38 -17.80
N ARG A 201 18.40 9.11 -18.00
CA ARG A 201 18.24 10.01 -19.15
C ARG A 201 19.01 11.32 -18.97
N PRO A 202 19.39 11.99 -20.06
CA PRO A 202 19.87 13.36 -19.97
C PRO A 202 18.89 14.25 -19.20
N GLN A 203 19.46 15.13 -18.38
CA GLN A 203 18.79 16.04 -17.45
C GLN A 203 18.10 15.37 -16.24
N GLU A 204 18.18 14.05 -16.07
CA GLU A 204 17.73 13.42 -14.82
C GLU A 204 18.75 13.59 -13.69
N VAL A 205 18.23 13.71 -12.47
CA VAL A 205 19.03 13.84 -11.25
C VAL A 205 19.44 12.46 -10.74
N LEU A 206 20.69 12.35 -10.31
CA LEU A 206 21.21 11.20 -9.58
C LEU A 206 22.13 11.65 -8.45
N GLN A 207 22.29 10.78 -7.46
CA GLN A 207 23.20 10.96 -6.36
C GLN A 207 24.35 9.95 -6.47
N VAL A 208 25.57 10.45 -6.62
CA VAL A 208 26.78 9.64 -6.54
C VAL A 208 27.09 9.43 -5.06
N LEU A 209 27.23 8.17 -4.63
CA LEU A 209 27.36 7.80 -3.23
C LEU A 209 28.82 7.50 -2.84
N ALA A 210 29.51 6.73 -3.67
CA ALA A 210 30.88 6.29 -3.39
C ALA A 210 31.62 5.90 -4.67
N GLN A 211 32.95 6.01 -4.62
CA GLN A 211 33.84 5.41 -5.60
C GLN A 211 33.91 3.90 -5.41
N TRP A 212 33.97 3.16 -6.51
CA TRP A 212 34.03 1.71 -6.53
C TRP A 212 35.26 1.22 -7.32
N PRO A 213 35.94 0.16 -6.87
CA PRO A 213 37.07 -0.40 -7.61
C PRO A 213 36.74 -0.73 -9.07
N GLY A 214 37.70 -0.55 -9.97
CA GLY A 214 37.53 -0.88 -11.39
C GLY A 214 36.86 0.22 -12.24
N GLY A 215 36.96 1.49 -11.84
CA GLY A 215 36.49 2.62 -12.65
C GLY A 215 34.97 2.85 -12.60
N LEU A 216 34.34 2.45 -11.50
CA LEU A 216 32.89 2.55 -11.31
C LEU A 216 32.57 3.44 -10.11
N ARG A 217 31.36 4.01 -10.11
CA ARG A 217 30.77 4.72 -8.96
C ARG A 217 29.46 4.08 -8.58
N LEU A 218 29.23 3.90 -7.28
CA LEU A 218 27.92 3.57 -6.76
C LEU A 218 27.04 4.83 -6.80
N ALA A 219 25.91 4.75 -7.48
CA ALA A 219 24.97 5.85 -7.62
C ALA A 219 23.52 5.39 -7.45
N ARG A 220 22.66 6.32 -7.02
CA ARG A 220 21.21 6.11 -6.95
C ARG A 220 20.44 7.21 -7.67
N THR A 221 19.30 6.85 -8.22
CA THR A 221 18.29 7.75 -8.78
C THR A 221 17.03 7.71 -7.90
N ARG A 222 15.98 8.43 -8.28
CA ARG A 222 14.64 8.35 -7.67
C ARG A 222 13.90 7.02 -7.88
N TYR A 223 14.46 6.09 -8.66
CA TYR A 223 13.81 4.82 -8.99
C TYR A 223 14.73 3.59 -8.92
N ALA A 224 16.06 3.76 -8.89
CA ALA A 224 17.01 2.64 -8.91
C ALA A 224 18.33 2.97 -8.22
N ILE A 225 19.06 1.92 -7.87
CA ILE A 225 20.44 1.99 -7.38
C ILE A 225 21.31 0.99 -8.14
N GLY A 226 22.52 1.44 -8.50
CA GLY A 226 23.46 0.63 -9.25
C GLY A 226 24.81 1.31 -9.45
N PHE A 227 25.56 0.82 -10.42
CA PHE A 227 26.91 1.25 -10.73
C PHE A 227 26.93 2.01 -12.05
N ILE A 228 27.63 3.14 -12.08
CA ILE A 228 27.88 3.92 -13.29
C ILE A 228 29.38 3.97 -13.56
N ASN A 229 29.78 4.19 -14.81
CA ASN A 229 31.19 4.38 -15.13
C ASN A 229 31.73 5.70 -14.57
N ASP A 230 33.02 5.77 -14.24
CA ASP A 230 33.71 7.00 -13.84
C ASP A 230 33.66 8.07 -14.93
N SER A 231 33.65 7.64 -16.19
CA SER A 231 33.52 8.50 -17.37
C SER A 231 32.10 9.00 -17.64
N ALA A 232 31.10 8.59 -16.84
CA ALA A 232 29.71 9.00 -17.06
C ALA A 232 29.57 10.53 -17.06
N SER A 233 28.89 11.06 -18.07
CA SER A 233 28.76 12.50 -18.32
C SER A 233 27.80 13.14 -17.33
N LEU A 234 28.36 13.79 -16.31
CA LEU A 234 27.63 14.44 -15.22
C LEU A 234 27.91 15.93 -15.18
N SER A 235 26.92 16.70 -14.71
CA SER A 235 27.15 18.09 -14.29
C SER A 235 28.14 18.14 -13.12
N PRO A 236 28.72 19.33 -12.82
CA PRO A 236 29.28 19.59 -11.51
C PRO A 236 28.26 19.26 -10.40
N ARG A 237 28.75 19.14 -9.16
CA ARG A 237 27.86 18.97 -7.99
C ARG A 237 26.78 20.05 -8.02
N LEU A 238 25.53 19.63 -7.88
CA LEU A 238 24.40 20.53 -7.89
C LEU A 238 24.51 21.50 -6.69
N PRO A 239 24.43 22.83 -6.92
CA PRO A 239 24.42 23.80 -5.83
C PRO A 239 23.23 23.60 -4.89
N THR A 240 23.43 23.79 -3.58
CA THR A 240 22.40 23.57 -2.55
C THR A 240 21.11 24.36 -2.80
N GLU A 241 21.21 25.56 -3.36
CA GLU A 241 20.06 26.40 -3.76
C GLU A 241 19.18 25.78 -4.85
N HIS A 242 19.69 24.79 -5.60
CA HIS A 242 18.97 24.12 -6.68
C HIS A 242 18.54 22.69 -6.33
N GLU A 243 19.14 22.06 -5.31
CA GLU A 243 18.86 20.68 -4.91
C GLU A 243 17.35 20.43 -4.70
N ALA A 244 16.68 21.28 -3.93
CA ALA A 244 15.23 21.19 -3.70
C ALA A 244 14.41 21.26 -5.00
N THR A 245 14.77 22.15 -5.93
CA THR A 245 14.00 22.33 -7.17
C THR A 245 14.19 21.15 -8.12
N PHE A 246 15.41 20.62 -8.23
CA PHE A 246 15.71 19.48 -9.09
C PHE A 246 15.16 18.14 -8.55
N VAL A 247 14.99 17.99 -7.24
CA VAL A 247 14.45 16.76 -6.64
C VAL A 247 12.93 16.85 -6.41
N ARG A 248 12.44 17.96 -5.85
CA ARG A 248 11.06 18.15 -5.37
C ARG A 248 10.26 19.23 -6.12
N GLY A 249 10.90 20.03 -6.98
CA GLY A 249 10.29 21.21 -7.58
C GLY A 249 9.03 20.90 -8.40
N PRO A 250 8.30 21.92 -8.86
CA PRO A 250 7.36 21.70 -9.95
C PRO A 250 8.15 21.26 -11.18
N PHE A 251 7.61 20.32 -11.94
CA PHE A 251 8.25 19.86 -13.18
C PHE A 251 7.30 19.99 -14.35
N VAL A 252 7.89 20.18 -15.53
CA VAL A 252 7.23 19.99 -16.81
C VAL A 252 7.84 18.77 -17.50
N TYR A 253 7.00 17.95 -18.11
CA TYR A 253 7.38 16.79 -18.89
C TYR A 253 7.38 17.14 -20.37
N SER A 254 8.48 16.82 -21.06
CA SER A 254 8.64 17.10 -22.48
C SER A 254 8.21 15.91 -23.35
N ARG A 255 7.17 16.07 -24.17
CA ARG A 255 6.72 15.04 -25.13
C ARG A 255 7.55 15.00 -26.43
N ALA A 256 8.27 16.07 -26.71
CA ALA A 256 9.18 16.21 -27.85
C ALA A 256 10.55 16.72 -27.38
N ALA A 257 11.54 16.73 -28.25
CA ALA A 257 12.78 17.44 -27.94
C ALA A 257 12.49 18.95 -27.87
N VAL A 258 13.01 19.63 -26.85
CA VAL A 258 12.81 21.06 -26.63
C VAL A 258 14.16 21.76 -26.43
N THR A 259 14.18 23.08 -26.62
CA THR A 259 15.36 23.90 -26.39
C THR A 259 15.12 24.82 -25.22
N LEU A 260 16.01 24.79 -24.21
CA LEU A 260 16.06 25.79 -23.15
C LEU A 260 16.97 26.92 -23.60
N ARG A 261 16.40 28.12 -23.74
CA ARG A 261 17.14 29.36 -24.06
C ARG A 261 17.51 30.08 -22.77
N PRO A 262 18.81 30.18 -22.42
CA PRO A 262 19.25 30.86 -21.21
C PRO A 262 18.82 32.33 -21.17
N ALA A 263 18.47 32.81 -19.98
CA ALA A 263 18.02 34.19 -19.78
C ALA A 263 19.16 35.22 -19.92
N ASP A 264 20.40 34.79 -19.72
CA ASP A 264 21.62 35.59 -19.84
C ASP A 264 22.17 35.67 -21.28
N GLY A 265 21.47 35.07 -22.25
CA GLY A 265 21.91 35.03 -23.66
C GLY A 265 22.98 33.98 -23.94
N GLY A 266 23.24 33.05 -23.01
CA GLY A 266 24.12 31.91 -23.23
C GLY A 266 23.62 30.93 -24.30
N GLU A 267 24.45 29.93 -24.60
CA GLU A 267 24.15 28.91 -25.62
C GLU A 267 22.87 28.11 -25.29
N PRO A 268 21.96 27.91 -26.26
CA PRO A 268 20.76 27.12 -26.04
C PRO A 268 21.06 25.66 -25.70
N LEU A 269 20.39 25.13 -24.67
CA LEU A 269 20.51 23.73 -24.25
C LEU A 269 19.42 22.88 -24.92
N SER A 270 19.82 21.84 -25.64
CA SER A 270 18.90 20.83 -26.18
C SER A 270 18.50 19.84 -25.09
N ILE A 271 17.19 19.66 -24.89
CA ILE A 271 16.61 18.73 -23.92
C ILE A 271 15.85 17.65 -24.70
N PRO A 272 16.19 16.36 -24.50
CA PRO A 272 15.51 15.26 -25.20
C PRO A 272 14.02 15.14 -24.87
N THR A 273 13.32 14.35 -25.70
CA THR A 273 11.97 13.89 -25.37
C THR A 273 11.98 12.96 -24.16
N GLY A 274 10.88 12.95 -23.41
CA GLY A 274 10.70 12.11 -22.24
C GLY A 274 11.48 12.56 -21.00
N THR A 275 11.86 13.84 -20.96
CA THR A 275 12.59 14.46 -19.86
C THR A 275 11.64 15.23 -18.94
N ARG A 276 11.85 15.06 -17.63
CA ARG A 276 11.22 15.84 -16.56
C ARG A 276 12.12 17.04 -16.21
N ILE A 277 11.66 18.25 -16.53
CA ILE A 277 12.43 19.48 -16.45
C ILE A 277 11.96 20.31 -15.25
N PRO A 278 12.85 20.73 -14.33
CA PRO A 278 12.46 21.58 -13.21
C PRO A 278 11.96 22.94 -13.71
N SER A 279 10.77 23.34 -13.24
CA SER A 279 10.11 24.59 -13.61
C SER A 279 9.70 25.35 -12.34
N PRO A 280 10.60 26.17 -11.75
CA PRO A 280 10.35 26.81 -10.46
C PRO A 280 9.25 27.87 -10.50
N ALA A 281 8.97 28.43 -11.68
CA ALA A 281 7.92 29.42 -11.91
C ALA A 281 7.34 29.26 -13.33
N PRO A 282 6.11 29.74 -13.58
CA PRO A 282 5.49 29.66 -14.90
C PRO A 282 6.38 30.26 -16.00
N GLY A 283 6.72 29.44 -17.00
CA GLY A 283 7.56 29.84 -18.13
C GLY A 283 9.06 29.90 -17.83
N GLU A 284 9.50 29.59 -16.61
CA GLU A 284 10.90 29.39 -16.25
C GLU A 284 11.24 27.90 -16.19
N ALA A 285 12.43 27.55 -16.65
CA ALA A 285 12.97 26.20 -16.56
C ALA A 285 14.45 26.24 -16.15
N LEU A 286 14.88 25.17 -15.47
CA LEU A 286 16.28 24.93 -15.14
C LEU A 286 16.79 23.73 -15.95
N GLY A 287 18.02 23.84 -16.44
CA GLY A 287 18.77 22.74 -17.06
C GLY A 287 20.17 22.69 -16.50
N ALA A 288 20.84 21.55 -16.61
CA ALA A 288 22.23 21.39 -16.20
C ALA A 288 23.14 21.22 -17.43
N THR A 289 24.33 21.80 -17.33
CA THR A 289 25.39 21.74 -18.32
C THR A 289 26.71 21.30 -17.67
N ALA A 290 27.76 21.13 -18.46
CA ALA A 290 29.10 20.85 -17.95
C ALA A 290 29.68 21.97 -17.07
N THR A 291 29.15 23.21 -17.19
CA THR A 291 29.63 24.38 -16.44
C THR A 291 28.74 24.76 -15.26
N GLY A 292 27.55 24.17 -15.13
CA GLY A 292 26.60 24.46 -14.05
C GLY A 292 25.14 24.47 -14.49
N VAL A 293 24.28 24.99 -13.63
CA VAL A 293 22.84 25.13 -13.89
C VAL A 293 22.58 26.38 -14.71
N VAL A 294 21.76 26.24 -15.76
CA VAL A 294 21.27 27.33 -16.60
C VAL A 294 19.79 27.56 -16.31
N ARG A 295 19.40 28.84 -16.19
CA ARG A 295 18.00 29.26 -16.07
C ARG A 295 17.55 29.88 -17.39
N GLY A 296 16.40 29.49 -17.88
CA GLY A 296 15.92 29.96 -19.16
C GLY A 296 14.45 29.68 -19.43
N ARG A 297 14.06 29.83 -20.70
CA ARG A 297 12.72 29.52 -21.20
C ARG A 297 12.77 28.37 -22.17
N LEU A 298 11.82 27.45 -22.07
CA LEU A 298 11.67 26.36 -23.02
C LEU A 298 11.03 26.84 -24.33
N SER A 299 11.40 26.22 -25.44
CA SER A 299 10.78 26.43 -26.75
C SER A 299 9.32 25.95 -26.82
N ASP A 300 8.95 25.02 -25.94
CA ASP A 300 7.60 24.50 -25.73
C ASP A 300 7.39 24.36 -24.21
N ALA A 301 6.20 24.69 -23.72
CA ALA A 301 5.89 24.63 -22.30
C ALA A 301 5.87 23.19 -21.75
N GLY A 302 5.68 22.19 -22.62
CA GLY A 302 5.52 20.80 -22.20
C GLY A 302 4.23 20.58 -21.41
N VAL A 303 4.25 19.58 -20.53
CA VAL A 303 3.11 19.17 -19.72
C VAL A 303 3.46 19.30 -18.25
N GLU A 304 2.72 20.11 -17.49
CA GLU A 304 2.91 20.17 -16.04
C GLU A 304 2.68 18.80 -15.40
N THR A 305 3.64 18.34 -14.58
CA THR A 305 3.51 17.05 -13.89
C THR A 305 2.53 17.13 -12.73
N ALA A 306 2.33 18.32 -12.13
CA ALA A 306 1.38 18.54 -11.05
C ALA A 306 -0.07 18.61 -11.57
N ARG A 307 -0.55 17.51 -12.17
CA ARG A 307 -1.85 17.43 -12.83
C ARG A 307 -2.67 16.24 -12.33
N PRO A 308 -4.01 16.28 -12.41
CA PRO A 308 -4.84 15.14 -12.00
C PRO A 308 -4.57 13.92 -12.88
N LEU A 309 -4.61 12.75 -12.25
CA LEU A 309 -4.62 11.45 -12.92
C LEU A 309 -6.05 11.18 -13.39
N THR A 310 -6.27 11.10 -14.71
CA THR A 310 -7.58 10.75 -15.30
C THR A 310 -7.40 9.55 -16.23
N ARG A 311 -8.47 8.78 -16.45
CA ARG A 311 -8.43 7.62 -17.37
C ARG A 311 -8.03 8.04 -18.77
N ARG A 312 -8.65 9.10 -19.31
CA ARG A 312 -8.32 9.63 -20.64
C ARG A 312 -6.83 9.95 -20.76
N ARG A 313 -6.27 10.70 -19.82
CA ARG A 313 -4.88 11.14 -19.89
C ARG A 313 -3.90 9.98 -19.80
N VAL A 314 -4.17 8.98 -18.95
CA VAL A 314 -3.31 7.79 -18.86
C VAL A 314 -3.33 7.00 -20.17
N LEU A 315 -4.51 6.84 -20.79
CA LEU A 315 -4.63 6.21 -22.10
C LEU A 315 -3.91 7.01 -23.19
N GLU A 316 -3.99 8.35 -23.18
CA GLU A 316 -3.24 9.21 -24.11
C GLU A 316 -1.73 8.97 -24.03
N GLU A 317 -1.15 8.97 -22.82
CA GLU A 317 0.30 8.73 -22.66
C GLU A 317 0.68 7.28 -23.02
N ALA A 318 -0.19 6.30 -22.72
CA ALA A 318 0.04 4.90 -23.05
C ALA A 318 0.05 4.65 -24.57
N PHE A 319 -0.96 5.15 -25.28
CA PHE A 319 -1.07 4.98 -26.73
C PHE A 319 -0.07 5.83 -27.53
N ALA A 320 0.43 6.93 -26.96
CA ALA A 320 1.53 7.69 -27.55
C ALA A 320 2.84 6.86 -27.67
N LEU A 321 2.95 5.78 -26.89
CA LEU A 321 4.11 4.88 -26.88
C LEU A 321 3.84 3.55 -27.61
N LEU A 322 2.65 3.35 -28.19
CA LEU A 322 2.30 2.13 -28.92
C LEU A 322 3.28 1.89 -30.09
N GLY A 323 3.74 0.66 -30.24
CA GLY A 323 4.72 0.27 -31.26
C GLY A 323 6.17 0.65 -30.94
N SER A 324 6.45 1.37 -29.83
CA SER A 324 7.83 1.67 -29.45
C SER A 324 8.62 0.39 -29.15
N PRO A 325 9.92 0.31 -29.52
CA PRO A 325 10.71 -0.91 -29.36
C PRO A 325 10.83 -1.35 -27.89
N TYR A 326 10.81 -2.67 -27.67
CA TYR A 326 11.17 -3.26 -26.40
C TYR A 326 12.69 -3.18 -26.19
N GLY A 327 13.12 -2.90 -24.96
CA GLY A 327 14.53 -2.90 -24.59
C GLY A 327 14.73 -3.29 -23.14
N TRP A 328 15.32 -4.46 -22.89
CA TRP A 328 15.64 -4.91 -21.54
C TRP A 328 16.57 -3.92 -20.84
N GLY A 329 16.21 -3.43 -19.65
CA GLY A 329 17.05 -2.45 -18.94
C GLY A 329 17.21 -1.11 -19.67
N ASP A 330 16.28 -0.78 -20.57
CA ASP A 330 16.29 0.40 -21.44
C ASP A 330 17.31 0.30 -22.61
N HIS A 331 17.74 -0.92 -22.95
CA HIS A 331 18.70 -1.16 -24.02
C HIS A 331 18.29 -0.49 -25.35
N ALA A 332 19.27 0.15 -26.01
CA ALA A 332 19.09 0.88 -27.26
C ALA A 332 17.96 1.94 -27.26
N GLY A 333 17.59 2.46 -26.08
CA GLY A 333 16.49 3.42 -25.94
C GLY A 333 15.09 2.79 -26.00
N GLY A 334 15.01 1.45 -26.06
CA GLY A 334 13.77 0.71 -25.92
C GLY A 334 13.21 0.76 -24.49
N ARG A 335 12.01 0.23 -24.30
CA ARG A 335 11.35 0.18 -22.98
C ARG A 335 11.04 -1.25 -22.61
N ASP A 336 11.47 -1.67 -21.41
CA ASP A 336 10.90 -2.88 -20.82
C ASP A 336 9.52 -2.59 -20.20
N CYS A 337 8.85 -3.66 -19.75
CA CYS A 337 7.50 -3.61 -19.19
C CYS A 337 7.34 -2.57 -18.07
N SER A 338 8.33 -2.48 -17.19
CA SER A 338 8.33 -1.55 -16.06
C SER A 338 8.75 -0.13 -16.43
N ARG A 339 9.71 0.05 -17.36
CA ARG A 339 10.07 1.39 -17.87
C ARG A 339 8.91 2.05 -18.59
N TYR A 340 8.15 1.26 -19.35
CA TYR A 340 6.95 1.72 -20.04
C TYR A 340 5.96 2.40 -19.07
N LEU A 341 5.65 1.76 -17.94
CA LEU A 341 4.78 2.33 -16.92
C LEU A 341 5.44 3.49 -16.18
N LEU A 342 6.74 3.39 -15.88
CA LEU A 342 7.49 4.48 -15.23
C LEU A 342 7.39 5.77 -16.04
N ASP A 343 7.59 5.70 -17.37
CA ASP A 343 7.49 6.86 -18.25
C ASP A 343 6.08 7.47 -18.28
N ILE A 344 5.03 6.64 -18.32
CA ILE A 344 3.63 7.09 -18.33
C ILE A 344 3.31 7.85 -17.05
N PHE A 345 3.59 7.27 -15.89
CA PHE A 345 3.21 7.84 -14.60
C PHE A 345 4.09 9.02 -14.17
N ASP A 346 5.31 9.13 -14.72
CA ASP A 346 6.17 10.30 -14.51
C ASP A 346 5.55 11.59 -15.06
N THR A 347 4.72 11.50 -16.11
CA THR A 347 3.98 12.65 -16.66
C THR A 347 2.95 13.25 -15.68
N PHE A 348 2.60 12.51 -14.63
CA PHE A 348 1.70 12.93 -13.56
C PHE A 348 2.46 13.23 -12.26
N GLY A 349 3.79 13.12 -12.25
CA GLY A 349 4.57 13.27 -11.03
C GLY A 349 4.38 12.12 -10.04
N LEU A 350 3.89 10.97 -10.49
CA LEU A 350 3.70 9.77 -9.67
C LEU A 350 4.94 8.86 -9.82
N PRO A 351 5.80 8.77 -8.79
CA PRO A 351 7.07 8.06 -8.90
C PRO A 351 6.86 6.54 -8.85
N MET A 352 7.01 5.87 -10.00
CA MET A 352 7.01 4.42 -10.04
C MET A 352 8.40 3.84 -9.76
N PRO A 353 8.51 2.72 -9.04
CA PRO A 353 9.76 1.99 -8.92
C PRO A 353 10.25 1.49 -10.29
N ARG A 354 11.56 1.24 -10.44
CA ARG A 354 12.11 0.77 -11.72
C ARG A 354 11.72 -0.67 -12.09
N HIS A 355 11.53 -1.54 -11.10
CA HIS A 355 11.31 -2.97 -11.35
C HIS A 355 9.86 -3.39 -11.12
N SER A 356 9.33 -4.26 -11.98
CA SER A 356 7.92 -4.71 -11.95
C SER A 356 7.47 -5.26 -10.60
N ALA A 357 8.30 -6.06 -9.92
CA ALA A 357 8.00 -6.61 -8.59
C ALA A 357 7.80 -5.53 -7.52
N GLN A 358 8.45 -4.38 -7.67
CA GLN A 358 8.28 -3.23 -6.80
C GLN A 358 7.07 -2.40 -7.24
N GLN A 359 6.85 -2.24 -8.55
CA GLN A 359 5.65 -1.57 -9.08
C GLN A 359 4.37 -2.29 -8.64
N ALA A 360 4.46 -3.61 -8.42
CA ALA A 360 3.39 -4.43 -7.88
C ALA A 360 2.93 -4.03 -6.46
N ARG A 361 3.65 -3.11 -5.79
CA ARG A 361 3.37 -2.58 -4.45
C ARG A 361 3.13 -1.06 -4.44
N ALA A 362 3.21 -0.41 -5.60
CA ALA A 362 3.19 1.06 -5.73
C ALA A 362 1.80 1.61 -6.08
N GLY A 363 0.73 0.85 -5.86
CA GLY A 363 -0.65 1.32 -6.07
C GLY A 363 -1.14 2.23 -4.94
N SER A 364 -2.25 2.93 -5.16
CA SER A 364 -3.11 3.42 -4.07
C SER A 364 -3.51 2.26 -3.16
N PHE A 365 -3.82 1.11 -3.77
CA PHE A 365 -3.99 -0.17 -3.11
C PHE A 365 -3.67 -1.33 -4.07
N VAL A 366 -3.47 -2.52 -3.51
CA VAL A 366 -3.13 -3.76 -4.21
C VAL A 366 -4.03 -4.89 -3.73
N VAL A 367 -4.52 -5.71 -4.66
CA VAL A 367 -5.22 -6.97 -4.37
C VAL A 367 -4.30 -8.13 -4.74
N ASP A 368 -4.09 -9.06 -3.80
CA ASP A 368 -3.43 -10.33 -4.09
C ASP A 368 -4.44 -11.32 -4.67
N VAL A 369 -4.13 -11.87 -5.84
CA VAL A 369 -5.02 -12.78 -6.58
C VAL A 369 -4.33 -14.09 -6.95
N GLU A 370 -3.15 -14.38 -6.37
CA GLU A 370 -2.43 -15.63 -6.61
C GLU A 370 -3.27 -16.86 -6.21
N GLY A 371 -4.02 -16.75 -5.11
CA GLY A 371 -4.92 -17.79 -4.60
C GLY A 371 -6.28 -17.89 -5.31
N VAL A 372 -6.61 -16.98 -6.24
CA VAL A 372 -7.90 -16.99 -6.94
C VAL A 372 -7.86 -18.01 -8.08
N ALA A 373 -8.44 -19.19 -7.84
CA ALA A 373 -8.37 -20.33 -8.76
C ALA A 373 -9.24 -20.15 -10.02
N SER A 374 -10.40 -19.52 -9.90
CA SER A 374 -11.32 -19.29 -11.01
C SER A 374 -10.85 -18.13 -11.88
N ALA A 375 -10.64 -18.39 -13.17
CA ALA A 375 -10.34 -17.34 -14.15
C ALA A 375 -11.43 -16.27 -14.20
N ARG A 376 -12.69 -16.69 -14.05
CA ARG A 376 -13.84 -15.78 -13.99
C ARG A 376 -13.74 -14.84 -12.80
N ASP A 377 -13.48 -15.38 -11.60
CA ASP A 377 -13.44 -14.61 -10.36
C ASP A 377 -12.25 -13.64 -10.39
N LYS A 378 -11.11 -14.08 -10.94
CA LYS A 378 -9.94 -13.22 -11.17
C LYS A 378 -10.27 -12.04 -12.09
N ILE A 379 -11.02 -12.27 -13.18
CA ILE A 379 -11.49 -11.18 -14.04
C ILE A 379 -12.50 -10.29 -13.31
N GLU A 380 -13.40 -10.84 -12.48
CA GLU A 380 -14.33 -10.04 -11.68
C GLU A 380 -13.60 -9.11 -10.70
N VAL A 381 -12.53 -9.58 -10.04
CA VAL A 381 -11.65 -8.75 -9.21
C VAL A 381 -10.99 -7.64 -10.04
N ILE A 382 -10.48 -7.94 -11.23
CA ILE A 382 -9.86 -6.94 -12.13
C ILE A 382 -10.88 -5.88 -12.57
N GLU A 383 -12.09 -6.30 -12.94
CA GLU A 383 -13.17 -5.39 -13.34
C GLU A 383 -13.64 -4.49 -12.20
N GLU A 384 -13.73 -5.03 -10.99
CA GLU A 384 -14.07 -4.28 -9.79
C GLU A 384 -12.97 -3.27 -9.46
N ALA A 385 -11.71 -3.66 -9.56
CA ALA A 385 -10.55 -2.78 -9.38
C ALA A 385 -10.54 -1.64 -10.43
N ALA A 386 -10.93 -1.92 -11.67
CA ALA A 386 -11.01 -0.94 -12.75
C ALA A 386 -12.08 0.15 -12.52
N ARG A 387 -13.08 -0.10 -11.67
CA ARG A 387 -14.06 0.93 -11.24
C ARG A 387 -13.41 1.97 -10.33
N SER A 388 -12.47 1.56 -9.48
CA SER A 388 -11.75 2.42 -8.53
C SER A 388 -10.56 3.16 -9.14
N GLY A 389 -10.02 2.76 -10.29
CA GLY A 389 -8.87 3.46 -10.85
C GLY A 389 -8.27 2.86 -12.12
N ILE A 390 -7.02 3.27 -12.39
CA ILE A 390 -6.16 2.63 -13.38
C ILE A 390 -5.64 1.33 -12.81
N VAL A 391 -5.75 0.24 -13.57
CA VAL A 391 -5.32 -1.09 -13.13
C VAL A 391 -4.04 -1.51 -13.83
N LEU A 392 -3.06 -1.93 -13.04
CA LEU A 392 -1.88 -2.64 -13.50
C LEU A 392 -1.97 -4.11 -13.09
N LEU A 393 -1.59 -5.00 -13.99
CA LEU A 393 -1.62 -6.45 -13.78
C LEU A 393 -0.21 -6.97 -13.73
N HIS A 394 0.15 -7.68 -12.66
CA HIS A 394 1.50 -8.16 -12.43
C HIS A 394 1.54 -9.67 -12.22
N PHE A 395 2.58 -10.27 -12.77
CA PHE A 395 3.09 -11.57 -12.37
C PHE A 395 4.62 -11.54 -12.36
N PRO A 396 5.32 -12.44 -11.64
CA PRO A 396 6.78 -12.42 -11.60
C PRO A 396 7.43 -12.35 -12.99
N GLY A 397 8.13 -11.25 -13.24
CA GLY A 397 8.82 -10.96 -14.51
C GLY A 397 8.06 -10.07 -15.49
N HIS A 398 6.81 -9.69 -15.24
CA HIS A 398 6.04 -8.85 -16.18
C HIS A 398 4.98 -7.98 -15.50
N ILE A 399 4.70 -6.82 -16.09
CA ILE A 399 3.64 -5.91 -15.65
C ILE A 399 2.97 -5.25 -16.85
N MET A 400 1.65 -5.08 -16.77
CA MET A 400 0.80 -4.65 -17.88
C MET A 400 -0.18 -3.56 -17.44
N LEU A 401 -0.56 -2.67 -18.35
CA LEU A 401 -1.66 -1.72 -18.14
C LEU A 401 -2.96 -2.33 -18.67
N TYR A 402 -3.98 -2.47 -17.81
CA TYR A 402 -5.29 -2.98 -18.19
C TYR A 402 -6.11 -1.91 -18.92
N LEU A 403 -6.69 -2.28 -20.06
CA LEU A 403 -7.51 -1.39 -20.89
C LEU A 403 -9.01 -1.53 -20.64
N GLY A 404 -9.42 -2.58 -19.94
CA GLY A 404 -10.81 -2.99 -19.84
C GLY A 404 -11.13 -4.14 -20.79
N ARG A 405 -12.44 -4.37 -21.01
CA ARG A 405 -12.91 -5.37 -21.95
C ARG A 405 -13.23 -4.79 -23.32
N ASP A 406 -12.89 -5.51 -24.38
CA ASP A 406 -13.36 -5.22 -25.75
C ASP A 406 -14.89 -5.34 -25.87
N GLU A 407 -15.44 -5.12 -27.07
CA GLU A 407 -16.88 -5.23 -27.32
C GLU A 407 -17.46 -6.66 -27.13
N HIS A 408 -16.62 -7.70 -27.26
CA HIS A 408 -16.98 -9.10 -27.05
C HIS A 408 -16.85 -9.55 -25.59
N GLY A 409 -16.31 -8.70 -24.72
CA GLY A 409 -16.11 -8.98 -23.30
C GLY A 409 -14.74 -9.57 -22.97
N THR A 410 -13.80 -9.60 -23.91
CA THR A 410 -12.42 -10.08 -23.75
C THR A 410 -11.58 -9.05 -22.98
N PRO A 411 -10.89 -9.42 -21.89
CA PRO A 411 -10.02 -8.51 -21.16
C PRO A 411 -8.74 -8.22 -21.96
N MET A 412 -8.43 -6.94 -22.15
CA MET A 412 -7.30 -6.48 -22.97
C MET A 412 -6.31 -5.65 -22.14
N VAL A 413 -5.05 -5.67 -22.57
CA VAL A 413 -3.93 -4.95 -21.97
C VAL A 413 -3.10 -4.23 -23.03
N ILE A 414 -2.36 -3.20 -22.61
CA ILE A 414 -1.24 -2.62 -23.37
C ILE A 414 0.03 -2.72 -22.54
N HIS A 415 1.12 -3.20 -23.15
CA HIS A 415 2.39 -3.39 -22.45
C HIS A 415 3.57 -3.53 -23.40
N ALA A 416 4.78 -3.25 -22.89
CA ALA A 416 6.04 -3.57 -23.57
C ALA A 416 6.49 -4.99 -23.20
N PHE A 417 6.74 -5.85 -24.18
CA PHE A 417 7.24 -7.21 -23.92
C PHE A 417 8.00 -7.78 -25.12
N SER A 418 8.89 -8.73 -24.82
CA SER A 418 9.71 -9.38 -25.84
C SER A 418 9.01 -10.55 -26.50
N GLU A 419 8.31 -11.40 -25.74
CA GLU A 419 7.87 -12.71 -26.24
C GLU A 419 6.69 -13.34 -25.49
N TYR A 420 6.04 -14.31 -26.13
CA TYR A 420 5.13 -15.28 -25.50
C TYR A 420 5.32 -16.68 -26.13
N LEU A 421 4.80 -17.73 -25.48
CA LEU A 421 4.78 -19.07 -26.06
C LEU A 421 3.44 -19.34 -26.74
N GLU A 422 3.48 -20.02 -27.88
CA GLU A 422 2.32 -20.51 -28.60
C GLU A 422 2.38 -22.04 -28.67
N ALA A 423 1.27 -22.70 -28.36
CA ALA A 423 1.15 -24.14 -28.53
C ALA A 423 1.15 -24.49 -30.03
N CYS A 424 1.85 -25.54 -30.40
CA CYS A 424 2.00 -25.96 -31.79
C CYS A 424 1.68 -27.45 -31.95
N GLU A 425 1.01 -27.78 -33.06
CA GLU A 425 0.55 -29.13 -33.43
C GLU A 425 1.62 -29.88 -34.27
N PRO A 426 1.79 -31.21 -34.12
CA PRO A 426 1.00 -32.12 -33.29
C PRO A 426 1.41 -32.14 -31.80
N GLU A 427 2.61 -31.67 -31.45
CA GLU A 427 3.07 -31.46 -30.08
C GLU A 427 4.30 -30.55 -30.08
N GLY A 428 4.29 -29.49 -29.27
CA GLY A 428 5.42 -28.59 -29.12
C GLY A 428 5.02 -27.14 -28.80
N GLU A 429 6.03 -26.29 -28.65
CA GLU A 429 5.85 -24.87 -28.34
C GLU A 429 6.76 -24.03 -29.22
N THR A 430 6.22 -22.92 -29.72
CA THR A 430 6.97 -21.92 -30.48
C THR A 430 7.08 -20.64 -29.66
N LEU A 431 8.30 -20.12 -29.50
CA LEU A 431 8.53 -18.80 -28.91
C LEU A 431 8.23 -17.71 -29.96
N ARG A 432 7.23 -16.88 -29.68
CA ARG A 432 6.79 -15.78 -30.55
C ARG A 432 7.41 -14.47 -30.10
N ARG A 433 8.26 -13.87 -30.94
CA ARG A 433 8.90 -12.56 -30.68
C ARG A 433 7.99 -11.40 -31.06
N VAL A 434 7.83 -10.46 -30.15
CA VAL A 434 6.99 -9.26 -30.25
C VAL A 434 7.85 -8.00 -30.23
N ASP A 435 8.76 -7.90 -29.26
CA ASP A 435 9.78 -6.86 -29.11
C ASP A 435 9.30 -5.40 -29.26
N ARG A 436 8.09 -5.10 -28.77
CA ARG A 436 7.50 -3.76 -28.81
C ARG A 436 6.45 -3.52 -27.73
N VAL A 437 6.01 -2.28 -27.60
CA VAL A 437 4.72 -1.95 -26.95
C VAL A 437 3.59 -2.41 -27.86
N ALA A 438 2.75 -3.32 -27.38
CA ALA A 438 1.60 -3.82 -28.13
C ALA A 438 0.37 -3.96 -27.23
N VAL A 439 -0.79 -4.01 -27.88
CA VAL A 439 -2.06 -4.41 -27.28
C VAL A 439 -2.22 -5.92 -27.43
N SER A 440 -2.66 -6.61 -26.39
CA SER A 440 -2.99 -8.05 -26.44
C SER A 440 -4.18 -8.39 -25.54
N ASP A 441 -4.77 -9.56 -25.75
CA ASP A 441 -5.60 -10.19 -24.73
C ASP A 441 -4.73 -10.85 -23.64
N LEU A 442 -5.39 -11.37 -22.59
CA LEU A 442 -4.73 -12.09 -21.49
C LEU A 442 -4.59 -13.61 -21.74
N THR A 443 -4.96 -14.11 -22.91
CA THR A 443 -4.90 -15.53 -23.27
C THR A 443 -3.54 -15.96 -23.83
N LEU A 444 -2.67 -15.02 -24.23
CA LEU A 444 -1.33 -15.33 -24.71
C LEU A 444 -0.58 -16.26 -23.76
N GLY A 445 -0.08 -17.39 -24.29
CA GLY A 445 0.53 -18.48 -23.51
C GLY A 445 -0.42 -19.62 -23.13
N ALA A 446 -1.72 -19.51 -23.41
CA ALA A 446 -2.69 -20.58 -23.15
C ALA A 446 -2.28 -21.90 -23.82
N GLY A 447 -2.45 -23.01 -23.10
CA GLY A 447 -2.07 -24.34 -23.60
C GLY A 447 -0.57 -24.63 -23.63
N THR A 448 0.27 -23.72 -23.11
CA THR A 448 1.74 -23.90 -23.03
C THR A 448 2.23 -24.09 -21.59
N SER A 449 3.48 -24.50 -21.46
CA SER A 449 4.27 -24.63 -20.25
C SER A 449 4.38 -23.33 -19.45
N ARG A 450 4.28 -22.16 -20.12
CA ARG A 450 4.24 -20.85 -19.45
C ARG A 450 2.85 -20.44 -18.99
N ARG A 451 1.78 -21.12 -19.42
CA ARG A 451 0.37 -20.78 -19.17
C ARG A 451 -0.02 -19.39 -19.70
N SER A 452 -1.32 -19.09 -19.73
CA SER A 452 -1.80 -17.78 -20.17
C SER A 452 -1.36 -16.65 -19.23
N PHE A 453 -1.30 -15.42 -19.73
CA PHE A 453 -1.07 -14.26 -18.87
C PHE A 453 -2.09 -14.17 -17.73
N LEU A 454 -3.38 -14.42 -17.99
CA LEU A 454 -4.42 -14.41 -16.97
C LEU A 454 -4.13 -15.37 -15.81
N GLU A 455 -3.74 -16.61 -16.12
CA GLU A 455 -3.43 -17.63 -15.11
C GLU A 455 -2.24 -17.23 -14.22
N ARG A 456 -1.29 -16.48 -14.78
CA ARG A 456 -0.05 -16.09 -14.10
C ARG A 456 -0.22 -14.87 -13.20
N ILE A 457 -1.23 -14.02 -13.43
CA ILE A 457 -1.43 -12.79 -12.63
C ILE A 457 -1.54 -13.16 -11.15
N THR A 458 -0.67 -12.54 -10.35
CA THR A 458 -0.62 -12.67 -8.89
C THR A 458 -1.08 -11.40 -8.18
N LYS A 459 -0.95 -10.23 -8.81
CA LYS A 459 -1.33 -8.95 -8.19
C LYS A 459 -2.08 -8.05 -9.15
N VAL A 460 -3.13 -7.41 -8.63
CA VAL A 460 -3.90 -6.34 -9.27
C VAL A 460 -3.61 -5.05 -8.51
N ILE A 461 -2.98 -4.09 -9.19
CA ILE A 461 -2.52 -2.83 -8.59
C ILE A 461 -3.43 -1.71 -9.09
N VAL A 462 -3.94 -0.89 -8.18
CA VAL A 462 -4.85 0.20 -8.54
C VAL A 462 -4.24 1.55 -8.21
N LEU A 463 -4.20 2.44 -9.20
CA LEU A 463 -3.88 3.86 -9.06
C LEU A 463 -5.17 4.66 -9.25
N GLY A 464 -5.78 5.08 -8.15
CA GLY A 464 -7.05 5.77 -8.14
C GLY A 464 -7.62 5.96 -6.75
N SER A 465 -8.95 6.10 -6.68
CA SER A 465 -9.72 6.33 -5.46
C SER A 465 -9.69 5.11 -4.52
N GLY A 466 -10.43 5.18 -3.41
CA GLY A 466 -10.58 4.04 -2.50
C GLY A 466 -11.16 2.79 -3.17
N PRO A 467 -10.91 1.60 -2.58
CA PRO A 467 -11.48 0.35 -3.05
C PRO A 467 -13.00 0.38 -2.91
N THR A 468 -13.69 -0.29 -3.83
CA THR A 468 -15.12 -0.53 -3.69
C THR A 468 -15.40 -1.48 -2.52
N ALA A 469 -16.65 -1.53 -2.06
CA ALA A 469 -17.08 -2.42 -0.98
C ALA A 469 -16.70 -3.90 -1.22
N GLY A 470 -16.75 -4.36 -2.48
CA GLY A 470 -16.40 -5.74 -2.85
C GLY A 470 -14.92 -6.09 -2.69
N LEU A 471 -14.03 -5.09 -2.65
CA LEU A 471 -12.58 -5.29 -2.51
C LEU A 471 -12.01 -4.86 -1.16
N GLN A 472 -12.80 -4.18 -0.30
CA GLN A 472 -12.29 -3.57 0.94
C GLN A 472 -11.49 -4.52 1.85
N GLY A 473 -11.86 -5.80 1.94
CA GLY A 473 -11.13 -6.78 2.75
C GLY A 473 -9.99 -7.50 2.04
N ALA A 474 -9.93 -7.41 0.71
CA ALA A 474 -8.91 -8.06 -0.11
C ALA A 474 -7.70 -7.15 -0.41
N VAL A 475 -7.74 -5.88 0.05
CA VAL A 475 -6.73 -4.88 -0.32
C VAL A 475 -5.67 -4.63 0.75
N GLU A 476 -4.45 -4.45 0.25
CA GLU A 476 -3.34 -3.79 0.93
C GLU A 476 -3.27 -2.35 0.42
N ARG A 477 -3.47 -1.37 1.31
CA ARG A 477 -3.38 0.06 0.95
C ARG A 477 -1.94 0.53 1.05
N ARG A 478 -1.59 1.55 0.27
CA ARG A 478 -0.33 2.28 0.51
C ARG A 478 -0.28 2.83 1.94
N PRO A 479 0.92 3.02 2.50
CA PRO A 479 1.07 3.80 3.72
C PRO A 479 0.61 5.25 3.52
N ALA A 480 0.28 5.90 4.62
CA ALA A 480 0.00 7.33 4.65
C ALA A 480 1.28 8.15 4.52
N ALA A 481 1.16 9.29 3.85
CA ALA A 481 2.18 10.33 3.86
C ALA A 481 2.15 11.04 5.23
N PRO A 482 3.28 11.18 5.94
CA PRO A 482 3.29 11.86 7.24
C PRO A 482 2.81 13.31 7.14
N PRO A 483 1.83 13.76 7.96
CA PRO A 483 1.38 15.15 7.99
C PRO A 483 2.54 16.13 8.20
N PHE A 484 2.64 17.17 7.37
CA PHE A 484 3.82 18.06 7.36
C PHE A 484 3.83 19.13 8.45
N GLY A 485 2.67 19.54 8.95
CA GLY A 485 2.59 20.65 9.88
C GLY A 485 1.23 20.72 10.56
N VAL A 486 1.12 21.68 11.46
CA VAL A 486 -0.14 22.06 12.11
C VAL A 486 -0.84 23.08 11.22
N PRO A 487 -2.11 22.87 10.85
CA PRO A 487 -2.87 23.86 10.09
C PRO A 487 -3.06 25.16 10.89
N GLU A 488 -3.28 26.28 10.19
CA GLU A 488 -3.50 27.58 10.85
C GLU A 488 -4.73 27.56 11.79
N HIS A 489 -5.80 26.87 11.35
CA HIS A 489 -6.99 26.62 12.14
C HIS A 489 -7.02 25.14 12.47
N CYS A 490 -7.08 24.83 13.77
CA CYS A 490 -6.99 23.46 14.24
C CYS A 490 -8.25 23.05 14.97
N ASP A 491 -9.13 22.39 14.23
CA ASP A 491 -10.43 21.95 14.69
C ASP A 491 -10.71 20.52 14.21
N ASP A 492 -11.54 19.82 14.97
CA ASP A 492 -12.16 18.58 14.59
C ASP A 492 -13.66 18.81 14.30
N SER A 493 -14.41 17.73 14.07
CA SER A 493 -15.86 17.83 13.90
C SER A 493 -16.56 16.56 14.38
N PRO A 494 -17.87 16.58 14.65
CA PRO A 494 -18.60 15.34 14.99
C PRO A 494 -18.46 14.22 13.94
N ALA A 495 -18.20 14.57 12.67
CA ALA A 495 -17.98 13.60 11.59
C ALA A 495 -16.56 13.00 11.57
N ILE A 496 -15.57 13.71 12.12
CA ILE A 496 -14.17 13.29 12.28
C ILE A 496 -13.69 13.84 13.63
N ALA A 497 -13.95 13.10 14.70
CA ALA A 497 -13.76 13.56 16.07
C ALA A 497 -12.45 13.02 16.65
N LEU A 498 -11.69 13.89 17.32
CA LEU A 498 -10.49 13.50 18.06
C LEU A 498 -10.80 13.37 19.55
N PHE A 499 -10.17 12.37 20.15
CA PHE A 499 -10.26 12.10 21.58
C PHE A 499 -8.87 11.83 22.14
N GLN A 500 -8.66 12.19 23.39
CA GLN A 500 -7.45 11.88 24.14
C GLN A 500 -7.73 11.01 25.36
N SER A 501 -6.81 10.08 25.62
CA SER A 501 -6.77 9.30 26.85
C SER A 501 -5.32 9.29 27.32
N PRO A 502 -5.05 9.71 28.57
CA PRO A 502 -5.98 9.92 29.68
C PRO A 502 -6.68 11.29 29.64
N ARG A 503 -7.78 11.47 30.40
CA ARG A 503 -8.52 12.76 30.48
C ARG A 503 -7.65 13.95 30.90
N ARG A 504 -6.54 13.66 31.58
CA ARG A 504 -5.50 14.62 31.98
C ARG A 504 -4.13 14.01 31.66
N PRO A 505 -3.65 14.17 30.42
CA PRO A 505 -2.34 13.68 30.01
C PRO A 505 -1.21 14.25 30.88
N ASN A 506 -0.18 13.44 31.15
CA ASN A 506 1.01 13.82 31.90
C ASN A 506 2.21 12.91 31.53
N PRO A 507 3.45 13.30 31.88
CA PRO A 507 4.65 12.52 31.52
C PRO A 507 4.79 11.13 32.14
N GLN A 508 3.94 10.75 33.08
CA GLN A 508 4.07 9.49 33.83
C GLN A 508 3.18 8.37 33.26
N GLN A 509 2.53 8.61 32.13
CA GLN A 509 1.68 7.64 31.44
C GLN A 509 1.61 7.93 29.93
N PRO A 510 1.34 6.92 29.09
CA PRO A 510 1.19 7.12 27.65
C PRO A 510 0.04 8.07 27.31
N LEU A 511 0.23 8.90 26.28
CA LEU A 511 -0.83 9.65 25.64
C LEU A 511 -1.35 8.85 24.45
N ARG A 512 -2.63 8.50 24.46
CA ARG A 512 -3.34 7.95 23.32
C ARG A 512 -4.22 9.01 22.70
N VAL A 513 -4.15 9.11 21.38
CA VAL A 513 -5.05 9.89 20.56
C VAL A 513 -5.87 8.92 19.73
N MET A 514 -7.18 9.06 19.77
CA MET A 514 -8.12 8.24 19.00
C MET A 514 -8.94 9.16 18.12
N VAL A 515 -9.14 8.78 16.87
CA VAL A 515 -9.91 9.53 15.88
C VAL A 515 -10.96 8.62 15.31
N THR A 516 -12.22 9.04 15.33
CA THR A 516 -13.34 8.24 14.84
C THR A 516 -14.09 8.98 13.73
N THR A 517 -14.61 8.24 12.76
CA THR A 517 -15.37 8.80 11.65
C THR A 517 -16.28 7.77 10.98
N GLY A 518 -17.41 8.21 10.43
CA GLY A 518 -18.25 7.37 9.58
C GLY A 518 -17.69 7.12 8.17
N GLN A 519 -16.62 7.83 7.77
CA GLN A 519 -16.09 7.83 6.41
C GLN A 519 -14.74 7.11 6.29
N ASP A 520 -14.51 6.40 5.19
CA ASP A 520 -13.19 5.85 4.86
C ASP A 520 -12.30 6.99 4.35
N LEU A 521 -11.41 7.50 5.21
CA LEU A 521 -10.48 8.59 4.86
C LEU A 521 -9.31 8.12 3.98
N GLY A 522 -9.23 6.82 3.68
CA GLY A 522 -8.12 6.22 2.96
C GLY A 522 -6.85 6.13 3.83
N PRO A 523 -5.66 6.21 3.20
CA PRO A 523 -4.40 6.26 3.94
C PRO A 523 -4.32 7.55 4.76
N VAL A 524 -4.26 7.43 6.08
CA VAL A 524 -4.05 8.57 7.00
C VAL A 524 -3.10 8.15 8.12
N ALA A 525 -2.38 9.12 8.68
CA ALA A 525 -1.53 8.96 9.85
C ALA A 525 -1.87 10.01 10.91
N VAL A 526 -1.65 9.63 12.17
CA VAL A 526 -1.68 10.53 13.32
C VAL A 526 -0.26 11.06 13.56
N ALA A 527 -0.09 12.37 13.43
CA ALA A 527 1.13 13.07 13.81
C ALA A 527 0.90 13.87 15.09
N LEU A 528 1.87 13.88 16.00
CA LEU A 528 1.82 14.65 17.24
C LEU A 528 2.92 15.71 17.21
N PHE A 529 2.53 16.98 17.30
CA PHE A 529 3.45 18.10 17.40
C PHE A 529 3.60 18.51 18.85
N ASP A 530 4.84 18.55 19.32
CA ASP A 530 5.14 18.88 20.70
C ASP A 530 5.19 20.40 20.93
N PRO A 531 5.33 20.88 22.19
CA PRO A 531 5.35 22.31 22.49
C PRO A 531 6.43 23.15 21.79
N ALA A 532 7.43 22.53 21.16
CA ALA A 532 8.51 23.19 20.43
C ALA A 532 8.30 23.09 18.91
N GLY A 533 7.15 22.55 18.47
CA GLY A 533 6.84 22.30 17.07
C GLY A 533 7.53 21.06 16.49
N GLN A 534 8.21 20.24 17.31
CA GLN A 534 8.82 19.01 16.80
C GLN A 534 7.73 17.96 16.56
N ARG A 535 7.77 17.37 15.35
CA ARG A 535 6.84 16.33 14.91
C ARG A 535 7.27 14.96 15.41
N HIS A 536 6.32 14.24 15.99
CA HIS A 536 6.42 12.84 16.41
C HIS A 536 5.44 12.02 15.57
N LEU A 537 5.89 10.85 15.07
CA LEU A 537 5.12 9.97 14.20
C LEU A 537 4.94 8.60 14.86
N PRO A 538 4.08 8.49 15.89
CA PRO A 538 3.74 7.19 16.46
C PRO A 538 3.07 6.29 15.43
N GLU A 539 3.15 4.97 15.63
CA GLU A 539 2.43 3.99 14.80
C GLU A 539 0.93 4.30 14.85
N THR A 540 0.33 4.55 13.68
CA THR A 540 -1.11 4.73 13.55
C THR A 540 -1.76 3.36 13.36
N ARG A 541 -2.51 2.93 14.37
CA ARG A 541 -3.30 1.71 14.35
C ARG A 541 -4.67 1.99 13.79
N VAL A 542 -5.18 1.08 12.97
CA VAL A 542 -6.44 1.24 12.25
C VAL A 542 -7.39 0.12 12.65
N LEU A 543 -8.60 0.49 13.06
CA LEU A 543 -9.72 -0.44 13.27
C LEU A 543 -10.61 -0.45 12.03
N GLY A 544 -11.45 -1.47 11.90
CA GLY A 544 -12.39 -1.59 10.80
C GLY A 544 -13.39 -0.43 10.74
N GLY A 545 -14.28 -0.42 9.75
CA GLY A 545 -15.33 0.57 9.64
C GLY A 545 -16.36 0.26 8.56
N PRO A 546 -17.49 0.99 8.53
CA PRO A 546 -17.85 2.07 9.46
C PRO A 546 -18.28 1.58 10.87
N PRO A 547 -18.05 2.39 11.94
CA PRO A 547 -17.23 3.59 11.93
C PRO A 547 -15.73 3.23 11.84
N PHE A 548 -14.96 4.01 11.09
CA PHE A 548 -13.51 3.85 10.99
C PHE A 548 -12.84 4.53 12.18
N THR A 549 -11.82 3.87 12.73
CA THR A 549 -11.03 4.43 13.84
C THR A 549 -9.54 4.38 13.55
N TYR A 550 -8.86 5.47 13.85
CA TYR A 550 -7.41 5.61 13.79
C TYR A 550 -6.92 5.99 15.18
N TRP A 551 -5.93 5.31 15.72
CA TRP A 551 -5.38 5.69 17.01
C TRP A 551 -3.88 5.50 17.08
N ALA A 552 -3.22 6.32 17.89
CA ALA A 552 -1.79 6.25 18.08
C ALA A 552 -1.43 6.51 19.55
N GLU A 553 -0.29 5.98 19.96
CA GLU A 553 0.19 6.08 21.34
C GLU A 553 1.60 6.68 21.38
N LEU A 554 1.76 7.67 22.26
CA LEU A 554 3.04 8.25 22.63
C LEU A 554 3.37 7.87 24.07
N ALA A 555 4.41 7.05 24.26
CA ALA A 555 4.73 6.44 25.55
C ALA A 555 5.02 7.44 26.68
N SER A 556 5.61 8.59 26.37
CA SER A 556 6.03 9.57 27.39
C SER A 556 5.92 11.00 26.85
N PRO A 557 4.73 11.62 26.89
CA PRO A 557 4.54 12.99 26.46
C PRO A 557 5.20 13.97 27.44
N ARG A 558 5.91 14.98 26.96
CA ARG A 558 6.42 16.05 27.83
C ARG A 558 5.32 17.05 28.18
N GLU A 559 5.49 17.74 29.32
CA GLU A 559 4.58 18.81 29.74
C GLU A 559 4.49 19.93 28.68
N GLY A 560 3.28 20.47 28.50
CA GLY A 560 2.99 21.58 27.59
C GLY A 560 1.84 21.31 26.63
N THR A 561 1.65 22.21 25.68
CA THR A 561 0.62 22.13 24.65
C THR A 561 1.10 21.29 23.46
N TRP A 562 0.38 20.22 23.18
CA TRP A 562 0.59 19.36 22.02
C TRP A 562 -0.50 19.61 20.99
N THR A 563 -0.23 19.28 19.74
CA THR A 563 -1.26 19.27 18.68
C THR A 563 -1.26 17.91 17.98
N ALA A 564 -2.39 17.22 18.01
CA ALA A 564 -2.58 15.98 17.29
C ALA A 564 -3.23 16.26 15.94
N VAL A 565 -2.66 15.72 14.86
CA VAL A 565 -3.09 15.97 13.49
C VAL A 565 -3.36 14.64 12.79
N LEU A 566 -4.54 14.47 12.23
CA LEU A 566 -4.87 13.35 11.33
C LEU A 566 -4.79 13.83 9.89
N GLY A 567 -3.97 13.19 9.06
CA GLY A 567 -3.83 13.58 7.65
C GLY A 567 -3.01 12.63 6.79
N ASP A 568 -2.86 13.02 5.53
CA ASP A 568 -2.08 12.34 4.49
C ASP A 568 -1.27 13.39 3.72
N GLY A 569 -0.04 13.65 4.18
CA GLY A 569 0.84 14.69 3.64
C GLY A 569 0.32 16.11 3.92
N GLU A 570 -0.10 16.82 2.87
CA GLU A 570 -0.69 18.17 2.97
C GLU A 570 -2.18 18.13 3.31
N ARG A 571 -2.84 17.00 3.07
CA ARG A 571 -4.27 16.85 3.31
C ARG A 571 -4.53 16.58 4.79
N ILE A 572 -4.97 17.60 5.51
CA ILE A 572 -5.33 17.49 6.92
C ILE A 572 -6.84 17.30 7.04
N HIS A 573 -7.25 16.23 7.73
CA HIS A 573 -8.66 15.90 7.91
C HIS A 573 -9.24 16.48 9.21
N ALA A 574 -8.47 16.43 10.29
CA ALA A 574 -8.86 16.98 11.58
C ALA A 574 -7.63 17.15 12.47
N CYS A 575 -7.71 18.03 13.47
CA CYS A 575 -6.70 18.13 14.50
C CYS A 575 -7.25 18.69 15.82
N GLU A 576 -6.52 18.45 16.91
CA GLU A 576 -6.91 18.87 18.26
C GLU A 576 -5.69 19.32 19.06
N THR A 577 -5.88 20.32 19.92
CA THR A 577 -4.87 20.76 20.89
C THR A 577 -5.02 20.04 22.23
N ILE A 578 -3.94 19.43 22.71
CA ILE A 578 -3.93 18.60 23.92
C ILE A 578 -3.00 19.22 24.98
N ALA A 579 -3.55 19.53 26.15
CA ALA A 579 -2.77 20.04 27.28
C ALA A 579 -2.20 18.90 28.15
N VAL A 580 -0.89 18.70 28.10
CA VAL A 580 -0.16 17.74 28.96
C VAL A 580 0.33 18.46 30.21
N ARG A 581 -0.08 17.98 31.39
CA ARG A 581 0.24 18.61 32.69
C ARG A 581 1.42 17.94 33.38
N GLY A 582 2.18 18.66 34.20
CA GLY A 582 3.33 18.10 34.94
C GLY A 582 3.01 17.06 36.02
N HIS A 583 1.73 16.84 36.37
CA HIS A 583 1.32 15.95 37.46
C HIS A 583 0.15 15.07 37.06
N ARG A 584 0.09 13.85 37.62
CA ARG A 584 -1.06 12.94 37.48
C ARG A 584 -2.34 13.59 38.01
N GLY A 585 -3.44 13.34 37.30
CA GLY A 585 -4.77 13.60 37.82
C GLY A 585 -5.08 12.73 39.04
N GLY A 586 -6.07 13.15 39.83
CA GLY A 586 -6.61 12.36 40.93
C GLY A 586 -8.06 11.95 40.65
N LEU A 587 -8.53 11.00 41.46
CA LEU A 587 -9.94 10.65 41.47
C LEU A 587 -10.77 11.76 42.10
N ARG A 588 -11.99 11.94 41.62
CA ARG A 588 -12.98 12.79 42.29
C ARG A 588 -13.42 12.13 43.60
N ARG A 589 -13.53 12.93 44.65
CA ARG A 589 -14.19 12.50 45.90
C ARG A 589 -15.66 12.23 45.62
N HIS A 590 -16.22 11.24 46.30
CA HIS A 590 -17.62 10.83 46.20
C HIS A 590 -18.21 10.74 47.61
N GLU A 591 -19.33 11.41 47.83
CA GLU A 591 -20.11 11.33 49.07
C GLU A 591 -21.14 10.21 48.95
N ALA A 592 -20.97 9.16 49.78
CA ALA A 592 -21.84 7.98 49.76
C ALA A 592 -23.31 8.36 49.95
N ASP A 593 -24.19 7.74 49.15
CA ASP A 593 -25.65 7.90 49.19
C ASP A 593 -26.16 9.33 48.95
N VAL A 594 -25.28 10.26 48.55
CA VAL A 594 -25.59 11.64 48.19
C VAL A 594 -25.21 11.90 46.73
N ASP A 595 -23.98 11.55 46.36
CA ASP A 595 -23.48 11.76 45.01
C ASP A 595 -24.02 10.71 44.03
N PRO A 596 -24.25 11.10 42.76
CA PRO A 596 -24.60 10.17 41.70
C PRO A 596 -23.43 9.23 41.41
N ALA A 597 -23.72 8.01 40.92
CA ALA A 597 -22.69 7.05 40.50
C ALA A 597 -21.60 7.68 39.62
N TRP A 598 -22.01 8.55 38.68
CA TRP A 598 -21.13 9.56 38.09
C TRP A 598 -21.93 10.73 37.52
N ARG A 599 -21.28 11.90 37.40
CA ARG A 599 -21.89 13.11 36.83
C ARG A 599 -21.69 13.12 35.32
N SER A 600 -22.76 13.29 34.56
CA SER A 600 -22.67 13.40 33.10
C SER A 600 -22.14 14.78 32.70
N VAL A 601 -21.13 14.78 31.83
CA VAL A 601 -20.50 15.98 31.26
C VAL A 601 -20.63 15.95 29.73
N TRP A 602 -20.52 14.77 29.14
CA TRP A 602 -20.68 14.52 27.71
C TRP A 602 -22.09 14.01 27.42
N ARG A 603 -22.46 13.98 26.14
CA ARG A 603 -23.72 13.42 25.63
C ARG A 603 -23.43 12.31 24.63
N TRP A 604 -24.39 11.40 24.44
CA TRP A 604 -24.36 10.49 23.30
C TRP A 604 -24.71 11.27 22.03
N ASP A 605 -23.83 11.17 21.05
CA ASP A 605 -23.91 11.75 19.71
C ASP A 605 -23.08 10.87 18.76
N GLU A 606 -23.06 11.17 17.47
CA GLU A 606 -22.38 10.35 16.46
C GLU A 606 -20.90 10.04 16.81
N ASP A 607 -20.16 11.03 17.29
CA ASP A 607 -18.76 10.94 17.68
C ASP A 607 -18.50 9.93 18.81
N THR A 608 -19.32 9.97 19.87
CA THR A 608 -19.23 9.15 21.08
C THR A 608 -19.80 7.74 20.86
N GLU A 609 -20.79 7.58 19.99
CA GLU A 609 -21.22 6.27 19.48
C GLU A 609 -20.10 5.60 18.67
N ASN A 610 -19.44 6.36 17.79
CA ASN A 610 -18.33 5.85 17.00
C ASN A 610 -17.15 5.44 17.90
N LEU A 611 -16.84 6.22 18.94
CA LEU A 611 -15.81 5.86 19.92
C LEU A 611 -16.20 4.66 20.78
N TYR A 612 -17.49 4.47 21.09
CA TYR A 612 -17.95 3.27 21.77
C TYR A 612 -17.74 2.02 20.91
N ALA A 613 -18.06 2.09 19.62
CA ALA A 613 -17.80 1.00 18.68
C ALA A 613 -16.29 0.69 18.60
N ALA A 614 -15.45 1.73 18.50
CA ALA A 614 -13.99 1.57 18.52
C ALA A 614 -13.47 0.89 19.79
N PHE A 615 -14.01 1.28 20.95
CA PHE A 615 -13.69 0.69 22.24
C PHE A 615 -14.03 -0.81 22.25
N VAL A 616 -15.24 -1.19 21.83
CA VAL A 616 -15.65 -2.60 21.76
C VAL A 616 -14.74 -3.38 20.81
N GLU A 617 -14.48 -2.85 19.61
CA GLU A 617 -13.63 -3.52 18.62
C GLU A 617 -12.21 -3.76 19.12
N GLN A 618 -11.54 -2.74 19.67
CA GLN A 618 -10.19 -2.88 20.20
C GLN A 618 -10.14 -3.82 21.42
N LEU A 619 -11.19 -3.81 22.27
CA LEU A 619 -11.23 -4.63 23.47
C LEU A 619 -11.16 -6.13 23.13
N PHE A 620 -11.90 -6.53 22.09
CA PHE A 620 -11.98 -7.92 21.61
C PHE A 620 -11.05 -8.21 20.43
N ALA A 621 -10.25 -7.25 19.97
CA ALA A 621 -9.29 -7.45 18.89
C ALA A 621 -8.22 -8.52 19.24
N PRO A 622 -7.69 -9.25 18.24
CA PRO A 622 -6.54 -10.13 18.46
C PRO A 622 -5.31 -9.30 18.85
N THR A 623 -4.54 -9.77 19.84
CA THR A 623 -3.37 -9.06 20.40
C THR A 623 -2.07 -9.27 19.61
N THR A 624 -2.08 -10.11 18.58
CA THR A 624 -0.89 -10.37 17.75
C THR A 624 -0.94 -9.51 16.50
N ALA A 625 0.04 -8.61 16.33
CA ALA A 625 0.22 -7.81 15.12
C ALA A 625 0.29 -8.75 13.90
N GLY A 626 -0.56 -8.51 12.89
CA GLY A 626 -0.61 -9.30 11.66
C GLY A 626 -1.74 -10.34 11.57
N GLN A 627 -2.52 -10.58 12.63
CA GLN A 627 -3.72 -11.40 12.53
C GLN A 627 -4.91 -10.58 11.98
N ARG A 628 -4.91 -10.36 10.66
CA ARG A 628 -6.17 -10.22 9.89
C ARG A 628 -6.92 -11.55 9.82
N GLU A 629 -6.22 -12.66 10.03
CA GLU A 629 -6.83 -13.97 10.25
C GLU A 629 -7.69 -13.93 11.51
N ALA A 630 -8.86 -14.55 11.44
CA ALA A 630 -9.74 -14.73 12.58
C ALA A 630 -8.91 -15.24 13.79
N PRO A 631 -9.21 -14.80 15.03
CA PRO A 631 -8.67 -15.51 16.18
C PRO A 631 -8.94 -17.01 15.96
N PRO A 632 -8.01 -17.92 16.34
CA PRO A 632 -8.33 -19.35 16.32
C PRO A 632 -9.69 -19.53 16.98
N GLU A 633 -10.58 -20.28 16.33
CA GLU A 633 -11.96 -20.52 16.75
C GLU A 633 -12.02 -20.56 18.29
N GLU A 634 -12.73 -19.59 18.89
CA GLU A 634 -12.96 -19.42 20.34
C GLU A 634 -11.80 -18.85 21.19
N SER A 635 -11.65 -17.52 21.21
CA SER A 635 -10.95 -16.85 22.31
C SER A 635 -11.86 -16.76 23.55
N THR A 636 -11.41 -17.26 24.69
CA THR A 636 -12.16 -17.23 25.96
C THR A 636 -11.39 -16.48 27.04
N TRP A 637 -12.12 -15.69 27.83
CA TRP A 637 -11.57 -14.99 29.00
C TRP A 637 -12.37 -15.35 30.25
N PRO A 638 -11.73 -15.41 31.44
CA PRO A 638 -12.43 -15.82 32.65
C PRO A 638 -13.44 -14.79 33.16
N ASN A 639 -13.36 -13.53 32.72
CA ASN A 639 -14.34 -12.46 32.91
C ASN A 639 -13.87 -11.16 32.22
N LEU A 640 -14.77 -10.19 32.11
CA LEU A 640 -14.50 -8.87 31.49
C LEU A 640 -13.39 -8.08 32.17
N SER A 641 -13.12 -8.28 33.47
CA SER A 641 -12.04 -7.57 34.18
C SER A 641 -10.67 -7.81 33.55
N VAL A 642 -10.44 -8.98 32.94
CA VAL A 642 -9.16 -9.29 32.28
C VAL A 642 -8.93 -8.39 31.08
N LEU A 643 -9.98 -8.14 30.30
CA LEU A 643 -9.90 -7.33 29.08
C LEU A 643 -9.69 -5.85 29.39
N VAL A 644 -10.49 -5.28 30.32
CA VAL A 644 -10.40 -3.84 30.64
C VAL A 644 -9.11 -3.46 31.36
N ARG A 645 -8.38 -4.43 31.94
CA ARG A 645 -7.07 -4.22 32.58
C ARG A 645 -5.90 -4.32 31.61
N ASP A 646 -6.12 -4.81 30.39
CA ASP A 646 -5.07 -4.92 29.40
C ASP A 646 -4.92 -3.58 28.66
N PRO A 647 -3.80 -2.85 28.83
CA PRO A 647 -3.58 -1.58 28.15
C PRO A 647 -3.51 -1.71 26.62
N ALA A 648 -3.18 -2.90 26.10
CA ALA A 648 -3.17 -3.15 24.66
C ALA A 648 -4.58 -3.30 24.08
N ARG A 649 -5.59 -3.63 24.89
CA ARG A 649 -6.99 -3.85 24.47
C ARG A 649 -7.92 -2.69 24.82
N ASN A 650 -7.63 -1.98 25.90
CA ASN A 650 -8.53 -0.95 26.40
C ASN A 650 -8.02 0.45 26.03
N LEU A 651 -8.65 1.08 25.01
CA LEU A 651 -8.38 2.46 24.58
C LEU A 651 -8.49 3.49 25.73
N LEU A 652 -9.28 3.17 26.77
CA LEU A 652 -9.52 4.01 27.95
C LEU A 652 -8.87 3.45 29.23
N HIS A 653 -7.82 2.63 29.08
CA HIS A 653 -7.05 2.10 30.22
C HIS A 653 -6.37 3.24 31.02
N ASP A 654 -6.49 3.25 32.34
CA ASP A 654 -5.93 4.30 33.21
C ASP A 654 -6.30 5.73 32.74
N HIS A 655 -7.48 5.89 32.14
CA HIS A 655 -8.01 7.16 31.67
C HIS A 655 -8.07 8.24 32.76
N PHE A 656 -8.28 7.85 34.03
CA PHE A 656 -8.26 8.78 35.16
C PHE A 656 -6.85 8.99 35.74
N GLY A 657 -5.86 8.19 35.35
CA GLY A 657 -4.48 8.22 35.84
C GLY A 657 -4.31 7.67 37.25
N ALA A 658 -5.27 6.87 37.72
CA ALA A 658 -5.41 6.40 39.09
C ALA A 658 -5.41 4.87 39.23
N ARG A 659 -5.02 4.14 38.17
CA ARG A 659 -5.08 2.68 38.06
C ARG A 659 -6.48 2.15 38.37
N GLU A 660 -7.49 2.86 37.91
CA GLU A 660 -8.89 2.56 38.23
C GLU A 660 -9.33 1.18 37.71
N ASP A 661 -8.76 0.73 36.59
CA ASP A 661 -9.11 -0.56 35.97
C ASP A 661 -8.64 -1.76 36.80
N GLU A 662 -7.57 -1.60 37.60
CA GLU A 662 -7.09 -2.62 38.54
C GLU A 662 -8.08 -2.85 39.70
N ARG A 663 -8.89 -1.83 40.01
CA ARG A 663 -9.76 -1.79 41.19
C ARG A 663 -11.17 -2.30 40.95
N ILE A 664 -11.61 -2.35 39.69
CA ILE A 664 -12.94 -2.85 39.30
C ILE A 664 -12.94 -4.35 39.06
N ARG A 665 -14.08 -4.99 39.36
CA ARG A 665 -14.37 -6.41 39.12
C ARG A 665 -15.69 -6.51 38.36
N LEU A 666 -15.57 -6.81 37.07
CA LEU A 666 -16.64 -7.00 36.12
C LEU A 666 -16.73 -8.48 35.76
N ARG A 667 -17.88 -9.11 36.03
CA ARG A 667 -18.18 -10.53 35.76
C ARG A 667 -19.58 -10.68 35.14
N PRO A 668 -19.83 -10.07 33.97
CA PRO A 668 -21.12 -10.19 33.32
C PRO A 668 -21.36 -11.63 32.84
N ASP A 669 -22.62 -12.05 32.83
CA ASP A 669 -23.06 -13.13 31.95
C ASP A 669 -23.42 -12.59 30.55
N CYS A 670 -24.02 -13.42 29.68
CA CYS A 670 -24.43 -13.00 28.34
C CYS A 670 -25.43 -11.83 28.34
N ALA A 671 -26.31 -11.75 29.35
CA ALA A 671 -27.31 -10.71 29.43
C ALA A 671 -26.73 -9.39 29.94
N ASP A 672 -25.79 -9.47 30.89
CA ASP A 672 -25.16 -8.32 31.51
C ASP A 672 -24.11 -7.65 30.60
N LEU A 673 -23.47 -8.43 29.71
CA LEU A 673 -22.29 -7.98 28.95
C LEU A 673 -22.54 -6.69 28.15
N PRO A 674 -23.63 -6.53 27.37
CA PRO A 674 -23.92 -5.29 26.67
C PRO A 674 -24.01 -4.07 27.61
N TYR A 675 -24.69 -4.24 28.74
CA TYR A 675 -24.89 -3.17 29.72
C TYR A 675 -23.59 -2.82 30.44
N PHE A 676 -22.76 -3.82 30.76
CA PHE A 676 -21.48 -3.63 31.44
C PHE A 676 -20.50 -2.83 30.58
N LEU A 677 -20.38 -3.17 29.30
CA LEU A 677 -19.51 -2.44 28.37
C LEU A 677 -19.96 -1.00 28.19
N ARG A 678 -21.26 -0.80 27.97
CA ARG A 678 -21.85 0.53 27.78
C ARG A 678 -21.74 1.39 29.04
N ALA A 679 -22.00 0.83 30.21
CA ALA A 679 -21.86 1.52 31.50
C ALA A 679 -20.40 1.85 31.81
N TYR A 680 -19.46 0.92 31.57
CA TYR A 680 -18.02 1.15 31.75
C TYR A 680 -17.52 2.30 30.87
N PHE A 681 -17.88 2.28 29.59
CA PHE A 681 -17.53 3.33 28.65
C PHE A 681 -18.15 4.68 29.04
N ALA A 682 -19.44 4.68 29.41
CA ALA A 682 -20.13 5.88 29.85
C ALA A 682 -19.53 6.48 31.12
N TRP A 683 -19.11 5.64 32.06
CA TRP A 683 -18.40 6.09 33.26
C TRP A 683 -17.06 6.73 32.92
N LYS A 684 -16.25 6.10 32.05
CA LYS A 684 -14.94 6.62 31.65
C LYS A 684 -15.04 7.99 30.99
N LEU A 685 -16.01 8.20 30.11
CA LEU A 685 -16.21 9.47 29.38
C LEU A 685 -17.19 10.44 30.06
N ASN A 686 -17.77 10.06 31.20
CA ASN A 686 -18.84 10.82 31.87
C ASN A 686 -20.07 11.08 30.95
N LEU A 687 -20.54 10.06 30.24
CA LEU A 687 -21.77 10.07 29.46
C LEU A 687 -22.99 9.70 30.32
N PRO A 688 -24.22 10.12 29.98
CA PRO A 688 -25.42 9.61 30.62
C PRO A 688 -25.63 8.11 30.34
N PHE A 689 -26.19 7.39 31.31
CA PHE A 689 -26.50 5.98 31.17
C PHE A 689 -27.78 5.62 31.94
N ALA A 690 -28.66 4.87 31.31
CA ALA A 690 -29.92 4.42 31.87
C ALA A 690 -30.26 3.00 31.39
N PHE A 691 -31.00 2.26 32.20
CA PHE A 691 -31.45 0.89 31.93
C PHE A 691 -32.73 0.59 32.71
N ARG A 692 -33.49 -0.42 32.30
CA ARG A 692 -34.79 -0.75 32.88
C ARG A 692 -34.82 -2.13 33.52
N ALA A 693 -35.63 -2.26 34.55
CA ALA A 693 -36.08 -3.57 35.03
C ALA A 693 -37.17 -4.09 34.09
N CYS A 694 -37.11 -5.38 33.77
CA CYS A 694 -38.07 -6.01 32.86
C CYS A 694 -38.57 -7.33 33.47
N ASN A 695 -39.76 -7.75 33.05
CA ASN A 695 -40.21 -9.12 33.30
C ASN A 695 -39.64 -10.08 32.24
N ARG A 696 -39.81 -11.39 32.44
CA ARG A 696 -39.29 -12.42 31.52
C ARG A 696 -40.20 -12.73 30.32
N GLY A 697 -41.34 -12.06 30.20
CA GLY A 697 -42.42 -12.46 29.30
C GLY A 697 -43.11 -13.75 29.72
N ALA A 698 -44.11 -14.16 28.94
CA ALA A 698 -44.82 -15.44 29.07
C ALA A 698 -45.22 -15.95 27.67
N ASP A 699 -45.81 -17.14 27.59
CA ASP A 699 -46.28 -17.68 26.31
C ASP A 699 -47.29 -16.72 25.63
N GLY A 700 -47.04 -16.36 24.38
CA GLY A 700 -47.79 -15.34 23.64
C GLY A 700 -47.67 -13.90 24.17
N GLN A 701 -46.83 -13.62 25.18
CA GLN A 701 -46.65 -12.29 25.77
C GLN A 701 -45.16 -11.89 25.79
N PRO A 702 -44.73 -10.90 24.98
CA PRO A 702 -43.34 -10.47 24.97
C PRO A 702 -42.94 -9.85 26.33
N PRO A 703 -41.65 -9.88 26.69
CA PRO A 703 -41.12 -9.13 27.81
C PRO A 703 -41.55 -7.66 27.79
N ALA A 704 -41.90 -7.14 28.97
CA ALA A 704 -42.20 -5.73 29.17
C ALA A 704 -41.33 -5.15 30.28
N CYS A 705 -40.90 -3.90 30.08
CA CYS A 705 -40.03 -3.18 31.00
C CYS A 705 -40.76 -2.05 31.73
N ASP A 706 -40.25 -1.68 32.89
CA ASP A 706 -40.76 -0.59 33.68
C ASP A 706 -40.66 0.75 32.93
N ALA A 707 -41.68 1.60 33.08
CA ALA A 707 -41.73 2.91 32.44
C ALA A 707 -40.67 3.89 32.99
N THR A 708 -40.21 3.69 34.23
CA THR A 708 -39.16 4.51 34.86
C THR A 708 -37.83 3.76 34.81
N PRO A 709 -36.79 4.28 34.13
CA PRO A 709 -35.49 3.63 34.11
C PRO A 709 -34.69 3.91 35.39
N GLN A 710 -33.79 3.00 35.74
CA GLN A 710 -32.66 3.30 36.60
C GLN A 710 -31.58 4.03 35.79
N HIS A 711 -30.78 4.88 36.44
CA HIS A 711 -29.80 5.70 35.72
C HIS A 711 -28.62 6.10 36.61
N ASN A 712 -27.52 6.54 35.97
CA ASN A 712 -26.25 6.87 36.64
C ASN A 712 -26.32 8.09 37.58
N HIS A 713 -27.40 8.87 37.53
CA HIS A 713 -27.61 10.00 38.47
C HIS A 713 -28.23 9.59 39.81
N LEU A 714 -28.56 8.31 40.00
CA LEU A 714 -29.02 7.82 41.29
C LEU A 714 -27.86 7.72 42.29
N PRO A 715 -28.09 8.00 43.59
CA PRO A 715 -27.06 7.86 44.61
C PRO A 715 -26.60 6.42 44.82
N VAL A 716 -25.31 6.24 45.14
CA VAL A 716 -24.71 4.91 45.42
C VAL A 716 -23.78 4.97 46.65
N PRO A 717 -23.55 3.85 47.37
CA PRO A 717 -22.79 3.83 48.62
C PRO A 717 -21.25 3.90 48.46
N GLY A 718 -20.74 4.54 47.39
CA GLY A 718 -19.32 4.63 47.06
C GLY A 718 -18.55 5.73 47.82
N THR A 719 -17.22 5.57 47.92
CA THR A 719 -16.29 6.53 48.56
C THR A 719 -15.45 7.33 47.56
N ASP A 720 -15.33 6.85 46.32
CA ASP A 720 -14.72 7.56 45.20
C ASP A 720 -15.40 7.16 43.88
N GLU A 721 -15.06 7.84 42.78
CA GLU A 721 -15.66 7.57 41.46
C GLU A 721 -15.45 6.13 40.94
N VAL A 722 -14.52 5.36 41.51
CA VAL A 722 -14.27 3.96 41.12
C VAL A 722 -15.14 3.00 41.94
N SER A 723 -15.21 3.18 43.26
CA SER A 723 -16.09 2.36 44.09
C SER A 723 -17.57 2.64 43.82
N ALA A 724 -17.94 3.89 43.52
CA ALA A 724 -19.29 4.25 43.07
C ALA A 724 -19.70 3.51 41.79
N PHE A 725 -18.83 3.47 40.77
CA PHE A 725 -19.06 2.69 39.56
C PHE A 725 -19.15 1.18 39.84
N GLN A 726 -18.29 0.66 40.72
CA GLN A 726 -18.36 -0.74 41.12
C GLN A 726 -19.71 -1.10 41.77
N GLU A 727 -20.25 -0.24 42.64
CA GLU A 727 -21.60 -0.44 43.21
C GLU A 727 -22.67 -0.37 42.13
N PHE A 728 -22.62 0.65 41.27
CA PHE A 728 -23.56 0.78 40.16
C PHE A 728 -23.58 -0.46 39.25
N SER A 729 -22.42 -1.02 38.92
CA SER A 729 -22.33 -2.25 38.11
C SER A 729 -23.01 -3.46 38.76
N ARG A 730 -23.05 -3.54 40.10
CA ARG A 730 -23.80 -4.58 40.81
C ARG A 730 -25.30 -4.37 40.72
N VAL A 731 -25.76 -3.11 40.73
CA VAL A 731 -27.16 -2.77 40.52
C VAL A 731 -27.61 -3.17 39.11
N VAL A 732 -26.79 -2.91 38.10
CA VAL A 732 -27.03 -3.37 36.72
C VAL A 732 -27.20 -4.89 36.67
N ALA A 733 -26.21 -5.66 37.14
CA ALA A 733 -26.26 -7.13 37.14
C ALA A 733 -27.41 -7.73 37.96
N GLY A 734 -27.84 -7.03 39.03
CA GLY A 734 -28.99 -7.44 39.82
C GLY A 734 -30.35 -7.17 39.17
N THR A 735 -30.38 -6.38 38.10
CA THR A 735 -31.62 -5.88 37.47
C THR A 735 -31.84 -6.44 36.07
N VAL A 736 -30.79 -6.47 35.24
CA VAL A 736 -30.92 -6.89 33.84
C VAL A 736 -30.85 -8.41 33.72
N HIS A 737 -31.48 -8.95 32.67
CA HIS A 737 -31.47 -10.37 32.35
C HIS A 737 -31.76 -10.57 30.87
N SER A 738 -31.65 -11.79 30.35
CA SER A 738 -31.73 -12.02 28.89
C SER A 738 -33.04 -11.58 28.21
N ALA A 739 -34.14 -11.41 28.95
CA ALA A 739 -35.38 -10.85 28.42
C ALA A 739 -35.37 -9.31 28.27
N SER A 740 -34.41 -8.60 28.90
CA SER A 740 -34.36 -7.13 28.89
C SER A 740 -34.09 -6.55 27.50
N ALA A 741 -33.38 -7.28 26.62
CA ALA A 741 -33.15 -6.88 25.23
C ALA A 741 -34.13 -7.52 24.22
N ARG A 742 -35.21 -8.16 24.70
CA ARG A 742 -36.17 -8.92 23.87
C ARG A 742 -37.60 -8.42 23.99
N THR A 743 -37.78 -7.15 24.35
CA THR A 743 -39.09 -6.50 24.32
C THR A 743 -39.66 -6.48 22.91
N HIS A 744 -40.97 -6.31 22.78
CA HIS A 744 -41.60 -6.11 21.48
C HIS A 744 -40.95 -4.92 20.72
N PRO A 745 -40.71 -5.00 19.39
CA PRO A 745 -40.06 -3.92 18.62
C PRO A 745 -40.77 -2.57 18.72
N ASP A 746 -42.10 -2.58 18.85
CA ASP A 746 -42.91 -1.36 19.01
C ASP A 746 -43.04 -0.88 20.47
N SER A 747 -42.33 -1.50 21.42
CA SER A 747 -42.37 -1.07 22.81
C SER A 747 -41.65 0.26 22.97
N ASN A 748 -42.34 1.29 23.48
CA ASN A 748 -41.71 2.56 23.84
C ASN A 748 -40.87 2.47 25.14
N ALA A 749 -41.12 1.46 25.99
CA ALA A 749 -40.37 1.20 27.20
C ALA A 749 -39.40 0.04 26.96
N THR A 750 -38.28 0.37 26.32
CA THR A 750 -37.19 -0.56 26.00
C THR A 750 -35.84 0.14 26.07
N ASP A 751 -34.78 -0.64 26.28
CA ASP A 751 -33.39 -0.16 26.29
C ASP A 751 -32.69 -0.36 24.93
N VAL A 752 -33.32 -1.10 24.01
CA VAL A 752 -32.78 -1.42 22.68
C VAL A 752 -33.77 -1.06 21.58
N TYR A 753 -33.28 -0.76 20.39
CA TYR A 753 -34.12 -0.50 19.22
C TYR A 753 -33.64 -1.32 18.02
N PRO A 754 -34.54 -1.69 17.09
CA PRO A 754 -34.15 -2.38 15.87
C PRO A 754 -33.22 -1.53 15.00
N VAL A 755 -32.17 -2.14 14.45
CA VAL A 755 -31.27 -1.53 13.48
C VAL A 755 -31.40 -2.20 12.12
N ALA A 756 -31.12 -1.48 11.04
CA ALA A 756 -31.14 -2.07 9.71
C ALA A 756 -30.04 -3.13 9.55
N LEU A 757 -30.34 -4.22 8.82
CA LEU A 757 -29.36 -5.27 8.50
C LEU A 757 -28.46 -4.83 7.34
N GLU A 758 -27.67 -3.79 7.58
CA GLU A 758 -26.70 -3.24 6.64
C GLU A 758 -25.39 -2.89 7.35
N ARG A 759 -24.29 -2.85 6.59
CA ARG A 759 -22.94 -2.69 7.14
C ARG A 759 -22.77 -1.43 7.98
N ALA A 760 -23.44 -0.33 7.63
CA ALA A 760 -23.37 0.95 8.32
C ALA A 760 -24.09 0.94 9.68
N SER A 761 -25.15 0.14 9.81
CA SER A 761 -26.00 0.09 11.01
C SER A 761 -25.52 -0.94 12.04
N LEU A 762 -24.71 -1.91 11.63
CA LEU A 762 -24.25 -3.03 12.46
C LEU A 762 -22.85 -2.77 13.05
N ALA A 763 -22.65 -1.63 13.73
CA ALA A 763 -21.36 -1.29 14.32
C ALA A 763 -20.98 -2.24 15.48
N PRO A 764 -19.68 -2.41 15.80
CA PRO A 764 -19.27 -3.01 17.07
C PRO A 764 -20.02 -2.41 18.27
N GLY A 765 -20.47 -3.27 19.18
CA GLY A 765 -21.35 -2.91 20.29
C GLY A 765 -22.84 -3.07 20.00
N THR A 766 -23.26 -3.35 18.76
CA THR A 766 -24.64 -3.70 18.41
C THR A 766 -25.05 -5.00 19.10
N VAL A 767 -26.23 -5.01 19.74
CA VAL A 767 -26.76 -6.18 20.45
C VAL A 767 -27.52 -7.08 19.50
N PHE A 768 -27.24 -8.38 19.56
CA PHE A 768 -27.98 -9.43 18.86
C PHE A 768 -28.57 -10.39 19.88
N ALA A 769 -29.88 -10.60 19.81
CA ALA A 769 -30.59 -11.56 20.64
C ALA A 769 -30.96 -12.79 19.82
N ASP A 770 -30.53 -13.98 20.24
CA ASP A 770 -30.94 -15.21 19.58
C ASP A 770 -32.33 -15.68 20.07
N PRO A 771 -33.01 -16.56 19.31
CA PRO A 771 -34.31 -17.10 19.72
C PRO A 771 -34.28 -17.96 20.99
N TYR A 772 -33.12 -18.47 21.40
CA TYR A 772 -32.92 -19.32 22.57
C TYR A 772 -32.66 -18.52 23.86
N GLY A 773 -32.53 -17.19 23.75
CA GLY A 773 -32.36 -16.28 24.87
C GLY A 773 -30.91 -15.96 25.22
N HIS A 774 -29.95 -16.25 24.35
CA HIS A 774 -28.58 -15.75 24.47
C HIS A 774 -28.48 -14.35 23.84
N LEU A 775 -27.74 -13.45 24.50
CA LEU A 775 -27.41 -12.14 23.95
C LEU A 775 -25.94 -12.12 23.57
N LEU A 776 -25.66 -11.61 22.39
CA LEU A 776 -24.34 -11.39 21.83
C LEU A 776 -24.17 -9.91 21.53
N ILE A 777 -22.93 -9.45 21.50
CA ILE A 777 -22.58 -8.15 20.91
C ILE A 777 -21.74 -8.36 19.67
N ILE A 778 -21.93 -7.53 18.65
CA ILE A 778 -20.98 -7.47 17.54
C ILE A 778 -19.66 -6.94 18.10
N ALA A 779 -18.59 -7.73 18.04
CA ALA A 779 -17.26 -7.33 18.46
C ALA A 779 -16.45 -6.75 17.31
N ARG A 780 -16.52 -7.35 16.12
CA ARG A 780 -15.73 -6.92 14.95
C ARG A 780 -16.34 -7.41 13.64
N TRP A 781 -16.06 -6.67 12.57
CA TRP A 781 -16.24 -7.14 11.19
C TRP A 781 -14.91 -7.65 10.61
N VAL A 782 -14.92 -8.86 10.08
CA VAL A 782 -13.87 -9.35 9.18
C VAL A 782 -14.38 -9.17 7.76
N PRO A 783 -13.76 -8.30 6.96
CA PRO A 783 -14.24 -8.05 5.61
C PRO A 783 -13.94 -9.26 4.69
N GLN A 784 -14.75 -9.44 3.66
CA GLN A 784 -14.54 -10.45 2.63
C GLN A 784 -13.18 -10.25 1.95
N THR A 785 -12.44 -11.34 1.72
CA THR A 785 -11.18 -11.34 0.98
C THR A 785 -11.38 -11.85 -0.45
N ALA A 786 -10.33 -11.89 -1.26
CA ALA A 786 -10.41 -12.45 -2.61
C ALA A 786 -10.72 -13.96 -2.62
N THR A 787 -10.54 -14.64 -1.49
CA THR A 787 -10.65 -16.10 -1.37
C THR A 787 -11.60 -16.57 -0.27
N GLU A 788 -12.04 -15.68 0.64
CA GLU A 788 -12.84 -16.02 1.82
C GLU A 788 -14.02 -15.06 2.00
N TYR A 789 -15.12 -15.56 2.58
CA TYR A 789 -16.30 -14.76 2.91
C TYR A 789 -16.05 -13.83 4.11
N GLY A 790 -16.76 -12.70 4.17
CA GLY A 790 -16.72 -11.82 5.33
C GLY A 790 -17.44 -12.42 6.54
N VAL A 791 -16.96 -12.11 7.74
CA VAL A 791 -17.45 -12.69 9.01
C VAL A 791 -17.81 -11.59 10.01
N LEU A 792 -18.94 -11.79 10.70
CA LEU A 792 -19.30 -11.04 11.90
C LEU A 792 -18.82 -11.80 13.14
N ILE A 793 -17.97 -11.16 13.95
CA ILE A 793 -17.50 -11.74 15.20
C ILE A 793 -18.40 -11.25 16.33
N GLY A 794 -19.00 -12.18 17.06
CA GLY A 794 -19.75 -11.92 18.29
C GLY A 794 -18.90 -12.14 19.55
N ALA A 795 -19.18 -11.39 20.61
CA ALA A 795 -18.64 -11.62 21.96
C ALA A 795 -19.76 -11.89 22.97
#